data_AF-C8XKT8-F1
#
_entry.id   AF-C8XKT8-F1
#
_cell.length_a   1.000
_cell.length_b   1.000
_cell.length_c   1.000
_cell.angle_alpha   90.00
_cell.angle_beta   90.00
_cell.angle_gamma   90.00
#
_symmetry.space_group_name_H-M   'P 1'
#
loop_
_entity.id
_entity.type
_entity.pdbx_description
1 polymer ?
#
loop_
_entity_poly.entity_id
_entity_poly.type
_entity_poly.pdbx_seq_one_letter_code
_entity_poly.pdbx_strand_id
1 'polypeptide(L)'
;MGGLYTVDYSGRPPADHFSVVPGKGLIDLQPGLAATASLSAVAASDIELRTTFDLPTVGGVYYSEELRRRSNGDAYRVQVKTMNSGAIVLAIVRRASGTDTALTQFVLPFRIVANQSVILQAQAVGANPVAISAKAWLEGASEPAWQATVQDSASDRLSSAGTVGLWVYLSSSAPPTRVQVASLKAWAPITPPATSTLNTSPATTTSTASPTTSTPTPTSTTTAQTTTTSPAGTTAARGSVPVGSAAYPIPAGAVYVDGANGRDSAAGGLTSPVKSVGAAIAKAPSGGTVVVRAGIYNESLLVTKTLTIQAYPKEAVWFDGSVPVSNWVQTGNRWVSSGWTVVPDNSLGGGDSYSRFVDPAYPMANEPDQVFYDGSNLTQVTNASAVGPGTFSIDHAAKTITLGNNPNGHEVRASNLGQAFYVTSTGSTLQGFGVRRYGTPYLLSGAVRMGNANSTVRDLVVQDNATIGVMMRNSNDRAERLTSTRNGMLGLGATTADGLTIVDSVLTENNTERFKPAPVAGGLKVTRSRNLTVSNVDASRNYATGLWFDESSVGITVVNSTADANKKHGIELELCERGIIANNSATGNGDTGVLIFDTGTVRVYNNSIGGNTLFGLQLKQDQRRQADASFAGHDPRQPVPDPTNPWLTRNITVSNNAFGNGGYFQFYGLDGKTGIGVDSMNVTITGNLFNNRAAKTDPTMVGWGGTDNATVTRYETPAALAAAKNSTWLNRLTATSVTIGRMSADIQQAQDVAIALPADIAAAVGVPAGTRRLGPLS
;
A
#
# COMPACT_ATOMS: atom_id res chain seq x y z
N MET A 1 17.32 31.55 33.06
CA MET A 1 17.99 32.80 32.63
C MET A 1 17.84 32.90 31.12
N GLY A 2 17.55 34.08 30.58
CA GLY A 2 17.71 34.33 29.13
C GLY A 2 19.20 34.42 28.77
N GLY A 3 19.55 34.29 27.50
CA GLY A 3 20.93 34.37 27.04
C GLY A 3 21.05 34.92 25.62
N LEU A 4 22.28 35.24 25.20
CA LEU A 4 22.57 35.72 23.85
C LEU A 4 22.36 34.59 22.84
N TYR A 5 21.62 34.89 21.77
CA TYR A 5 21.42 33.98 20.65
C TYR A 5 22.49 34.23 19.58
N THR A 6 23.02 33.15 19.02
CA THR A 6 23.78 33.19 17.77
C THR A 6 22.79 33.07 16.62
N VAL A 7 22.78 34.04 15.71
CA VAL A 7 21.85 34.09 14.57
C VAL A 7 22.59 33.89 13.25
N ASP A 8 21.96 33.16 12.33
CA ASP A 8 22.40 32.97 10.94
C ASP A 8 21.21 33.13 9.99
N TYR A 9 21.48 33.64 8.79
CA TYR A 9 20.47 33.85 7.75
C TYR A 9 21.01 33.47 6.37
N SER A 10 21.27 32.18 6.14
CA SER A 10 21.61 31.62 4.82
C SER A 10 22.70 32.41 4.07
N GLY A 11 23.75 32.84 4.79
CA GLY A 11 24.87 33.58 4.21
C GLY A 11 24.63 35.08 3.97
N ARG A 12 23.54 35.66 4.48
CA ARG A 12 23.28 37.12 4.46
C ARG A 12 23.47 37.75 5.86
N PRO A 13 23.66 39.08 5.96
CA PRO A 13 23.77 39.78 7.23
C PRO A 13 22.53 39.53 8.13
N PRO A 14 22.67 38.86 9.29
CA PRO A 14 21.52 38.53 10.13
C PRO A 14 20.84 39.76 10.78
N ALA A 15 21.57 40.87 10.95
CA ALA A 15 21.07 42.07 11.63
C ALA A 15 19.85 42.71 10.95
N ASP A 16 19.67 42.48 9.64
CA ASP A 16 18.55 43.03 8.86
C ASP A 16 17.29 42.15 8.93
N HIS A 17 17.41 40.94 9.48
CA HIS A 17 16.36 39.90 9.44
C HIS A 17 15.87 39.47 10.83
N PHE A 18 16.62 39.83 11.88
CA PHE A 18 16.25 39.55 13.26
C PHE A 18 16.08 40.85 14.04
N SER A 19 14.95 40.99 14.72
CA SER A 19 14.72 42.08 15.66
C SER A 19 13.95 41.60 16.88
N VAL A 20 13.94 42.42 17.94
CA VAL A 20 13.21 42.11 19.17
C VAL A 20 12.33 43.30 19.52
N VAL A 21 11.09 43.02 19.86
CA VAL A 21 10.14 43.97 20.45
C VAL A 21 9.73 43.45 21.84
N PRO A 22 9.12 44.28 22.71
CA PRO A 22 8.68 43.80 24.02
C PRO A 22 7.83 42.52 23.90
N GLY A 23 8.31 41.43 24.51
CA GLY A 23 7.62 40.14 24.56
C GLY A 23 7.72 39.26 23.30
N LYS A 24 8.38 39.68 22.21
CA LYS A 24 8.50 38.86 20.99
C LYS A 24 9.84 39.06 20.26
N GLY A 25 10.41 37.97 19.77
CA GLY A 25 11.41 38.00 18.69
C GLY A 25 10.74 38.01 17.32
N LEU A 26 11.31 38.71 16.35
CA LEU A 26 10.80 38.82 14.98
C LEU A 26 11.85 38.28 14.00
N ILE A 27 11.40 37.47 13.04
CA ILE A 27 12.22 36.89 11.97
C ILE A 27 11.59 37.22 10.62
N ASP A 28 12.26 38.05 9.83
CA ASP A 28 11.82 38.47 8.50
C ASP A 28 12.39 37.55 7.42
N LEU A 29 11.56 36.63 6.93
CA LEU A 29 11.94 35.60 5.96
C LEU A 29 11.67 36.04 4.51
N GLN A 30 12.61 35.67 3.64
CA GLN A 30 12.52 35.82 2.19
C GLN A 30 12.41 34.43 1.55
N PRO A 31 11.76 34.32 0.38
CA PRO A 31 11.47 33.03 -0.23
C PRO A 31 12.75 32.24 -0.53
N GLY A 32 12.77 30.96 -0.16
CA GLY A 32 13.89 30.05 -0.39
C GLY A 32 15.04 30.17 0.62
N LEU A 33 14.91 31.02 1.65
CA LEU A 33 15.94 31.21 2.67
C LEU A 33 15.52 30.66 4.04
N ALA A 34 16.52 30.29 4.84
CA ALA A 34 16.36 29.86 6.22
C ALA A 34 17.05 30.82 7.19
N ALA A 35 16.45 30.93 8.37
CA ALA A 35 16.93 31.67 9.52
C ALA A 35 17.19 30.69 10.67
N THR A 36 18.31 30.82 11.37
CA THR A 36 18.64 30.03 12.56
C THR A 36 18.90 30.95 13.73
N ALA A 37 18.40 30.62 14.92
CA ALA A 37 18.79 31.26 16.16
C ALA A 37 19.08 30.19 17.23
N SER A 38 20.32 30.08 17.68
CA SER A 38 20.75 29.08 18.67
C SER A 38 21.16 29.72 20.00
N LEU A 39 20.74 29.12 21.10
CA LEU A 39 21.10 29.55 22.45
C LEU A 39 22.30 28.72 22.93
N SER A 40 23.50 29.16 22.55
CA SER A 40 24.74 28.39 22.78
C SER A 40 25.09 28.19 24.26
N ALA A 41 24.52 29.00 25.15
CA ALA A 41 24.70 28.90 26.60
C ALA A 41 23.95 27.70 27.23
N VAL A 42 23.04 27.05 26.50
CA VAL A 42 22.28 25.89 26.97
C VAL A 42 22.69 24.68 26.12
N ALA A 43 23.36 23.70 26.73
CA ALA A 43 23.70 22.43 26.11
C ALA A 43 23.43 21.26 27.06
N ALA A 44 22.70 20.26 26.57
CA ALA A 44 22.36 19.07 27.35
C ALA A 44 22.15 17.87 26.43
N SER A 45 22.34 16.66 26.97
CA SER A 45 21.89 15.42 26.32
C SER A 45 20.40 15.29 26.51
N ASP A 46 19.91 15.31 27.74
CA ASP A 46 18.47 15.21 28.00
C ASP A 46 17.88 16.61 28.11
N ILE A 47 17.02 16.94 27.16
CA ILE A 47 16.53 18.31 27.01
C ILE A 47 15.08 18.31 26.53
N GLU A 48 14.29 19.18 27.14
CA GLU A 48 12.94 19.51 26.73
C GLU A 48 12.89 20.99 26.36
N LEU A 49 12.24 21.29 25.24
CA LEU A 49 12.11 22.60 24.65
C LEU A 49 10.62 22.88 24.42
N ARG A 50 10.18 24.10 24.70
CA ARG A 50 8.85 24.59 24.36
C ARG A 50 8.96 25.97 23.74
N THR A 51 8.35 26.14 22.59
CA THR A 51 8.25 27.42 21.88
C THR A 51 6.80 27.84 21.67
N THR A 52 6.55 29.15 21.74
CA THR A 52 5.29 29.75 21.31
C THR A 52 5.60 30.72 20.19
N PHE A 53 4.97 30.51 19.03
CA PHE A 53 5.24 31.31 17.85
C PHE A 53 3.99 31.54 17.01
N ASP A 54 3.97 32.66 16.30
CA ASP A 54 2.86 33.07 15.44
C ASP A 54 3.25 32.85 13.99
N LEU A 55 2.36 32.20 13.25
CA LEU A 55 2.50 32.01 11.82
C LEU A 55 1.61 33.03 11.11
N PRO A 56 2.18 34.09 10.50
CA PRO A 56 1.40 35.18 9.91
C PRO A 56 0.66 34.79 8.61
N THR A 57 1.02 33.64 8.02
CA THR A 57 0.47 33.12 6.78
C THR A 57 0.18 31.63 6.92
N VAL A 58 -0.68 31.12 6.04
CA VAL A 58 -0.99 29.69 5.96
C VAL A 58 -0.20 29.10 4.80
N GLY A 59 0.71 28.18 5.11
CA GLY A 59 1.49 27.47 4.11
C GLY A 59 2.84 28.12 3.80
N GLY A 60 3.82 27.28 3.46
CA GLY A 60 5.14 27.72 3.00
C GLY A 60 6.15 28.03 4.11
N VAL A 61 5.71 28.13 5.37
CA VAL A 61 6.61 28.26 6.54
C VAL A 61 6.85 26.91 7.20
N TYR A 62 8.12 26.65 7.47
CA TYR A 62 8.63 25.49 8.19
C TYR A 62 9.31 26.01 9.45
N TYR A 63 8.64 25.88 10.59
CA TYR A 63 9.19 26.29 11.88
C TYR A 63 9.72 25.07 12.62
N SER A 64 10.98 25.07 13.05
CA SER A 64 11.58 23.94 13.74
C SER A 64 12.20 24.34 15.07
N GLU A 65 11.96 23.53 16.09
CA GLU A 65 12.81 23.43 17.27
C GLU A 65 14.05 22.58 16.96
N GLU A 66 15.25 23.05 17.32
CA GLU A 66 16.49 22.30 17.21
C GLU A 66 16.93 21.80 18.59
N LEU A 67 16.92 20.47 18.78
CA LEU A 67 17.41 19.76 19.96
C LEU A 67 18.79 19.16 19.67
N ARG A 68 19.69 19.17 20.66
CA ARG A 68 21.07 18.65 20.56
C ARG A 68 21.85 19.20 19.36
N ARG A 69 21.65 20.48 19.04
CA ARG A 69 22.31 21.17 17.93
C ARG A 69 23.82 21.23 18.15
N ARG A 70 24.59 20.75 17.18
CA ARG A 70 26.05 20.79 17.13
C ARG A 70 26.55 21.95 16.27
N SER A 71 27.80 22.35 16.45
CA SER A 71 28.42 23.46 15.71
C SER A 71 28.47 23.23 14.20
N ASN A 72 28.52 21.98 13.75
CA ASN A 72 28.52 21.59 12.33
C ASN A 72 27.14 21.66 11.66
N GLY A 73 26.07 22.01 12.38
CA GLY A 73 24.71 22.06 11.83
C GLY A 73 23.87 20.81 12.08
N ASP A 74 24.43 19.75 12.67
CA ASP A 74 23.65 18.56 13.02
C ASP A 74 22.72 18.86 14.19
N ALA A 75 21.47 18.40 14.11
CA ALA A 75 20.45 18.59 15.13
C ALA A 75 19.31 17.58 14.96
N TYR A 76 18.55 17.34 16.03
CA TYR A 76 17.19 16.85 15.88
C TYR A 76 16.27 18.05 15.68
N ARG A 77 15.59 18.10 14.53
CA ARG A 77 14.62 19.13 14.18
C ARG A 77 13.22 18.62 14.41
N VAL A 78 12.49 19.25 15.31
CA VAL A 78 11.05 19.05 15.45
C VAL A 78 10.35 20.17 14.70
N GLN A 79 9.80 19.82 13.55
CA GLN A 79 9.33 20.75 12.54
C GLN A 79 7.80 20.80 12.51
N VAL A 80 7.26 22.01 12.58
CA VAL A 80 5.89 22.38 12.26
C VAL A 80 5.88 22.87 10.80
N LYS A 81 5.33 22.03 9.91
CA LYS A 81 5.13 22.36 8.50
C LYS A 81 3.70 22.78 8.27
N THR A 82 3.52 24.02 7.82
CA THR A 82 2.21 24.52 7.41
C THR A 82 1.95 24.20 5.95
N MET A 83 0.77 23.66 5.67
CA MET A 83 0.27 23.46 4.31
C MET A 83 -0.64 24.63 3.93
N ASN A 84 -0.77 24.92 2.63
CA ASN A 84 -1.66 25.98 2.13
C ASN A 84 -3.14 25.78 2.53
N SER A 85 -3.52 24.55 2.94
CA SER A 85 -4.86 24.23 3.43
C SER A 85 -5.08 24.56 4.93
N GLY A 86 -4.07 25.06 5.64
CA GLY A 86 -4.09 25.21 7.09
C GLY A 86 -3.77 23.93 7.85
N ALA A 87 -3.64 22.78 7.18
CA ALA A 87 -3.17 21.56 7.82
C ALA A 87 -1.73 21.74 8.31
N ILE A 88 -1.44 21.20 9.49
CA ILE A 88 -0.12 21.24 10.10
C ILE A 88 0.42 19.82 10.21
N VAL A 89 1.64 19.61 9.73
CA VAL A 89 2.40 18.38 9.96
C VAL A 89 3.47 18.66 11.00
N LEU A 90 3.44 17.88 12.08
CA LEU A 90 4.50 17.80 13.08
C LEU A 90 5.47 16.68 12.68
N ALA A 91 6.71 17.01 12.35
CA ALA A 91 7.72 16.06 11.92
C ALA A 91 8.92 16.06 12.87
N ILE A 92 9.50 14.88 13.11
CA ILE A 92 10.79 14.73 13.78
C ILE A 92 11.81 14.34 12.71
N VAL A 93 12.86 15.13 12.56
CA VAL A 93 13.89 14.99 11.53
C VAL A 93 15.26 14.93 12.21
N ARG A 94 16.11 13.97 11.82
CA ARG A 94 17.54 13.99 12.15
C ARG A 94 18.28 14.71 11.02
N ARG A 95 18.99 15.79 11.36
CA ARG A 95 20.02 16.36 10.48
C ARG A 95 21.37 15.82 10.91
N ALA A 96 22.02 15.05 10.05
CA ALA A 96 23.35 14.51 10.25
C ALA A 96 24.18 14.63 8.97
N SER A 97 25.37 15.20 9.08
CA SER A 97 26.31 15.38 7.95
C SER A 97 25.66 16.11 6.76
N GLY A 98 24.87 17.15 7.06
CA GLY A 98 24.17 17.95 6.04
C GLY A 98 22.91 17.30 5.43
N THR A 99 22.58 16.07 5.81
CA THR A 99 21.42 15.32 5.31
C THR A 99 20.29 15.34 6.34
N ASP A 100 19.08 15.70 5.89
CA ASP A 100 17.86 15.65 6.70
C ASP A 100 17.16 14.29 6.48
N THR A 101 17.00 13.51 7.55
CA THR A 101 16.31 12.22 7.57
C THR A 101 15.03 12.35 8.39
N ALA A 102 13.87 12.19 7.76
CA ALA A 102 12.60 12.18 8.49
C ALA A 102 12.49 10.88 9.32
N LEU A 103 12.36 11.03 10.64
CA LEU A 103 12.25 9.90 11.58
C LEU A 103 10.79 9.53 11.85
N THR A 104 9.91 10.52 12.00
CA THR A 104 8.46 10.32 12.11
C THR A 104 7.71 11.60 11.73
N GLN A 105 6.43 11.46 11.36
CA GLN A 105 5.53 12.57 11.07
C GLN A 105 4.14 12.28 11.63
N PHE A 106 3.47 13.33 12.08
CA PHE A 106 2.13 13.29 12.62
C PHE A 106 1.33 14.49 12.10
N VAL A 107 0.14 14.25 11.56
CA VAL A 107 -0.75 15.34 11.14
C VAL A 107 -1.55 15.79 12.35
N LEU A 108 -1.43 17.06 12.74
CA LEU A 108 -2.13 17.58 13.92
C LEU A 108 -3.65 17.61 13.68
N PRO A 109 -4.47 17.29 14.71
CA PRO A 109 -5.93 17.23 14.58
C PRO A 109 -6.59 18.62 14.62
N PHE A 110 -5.87 19.66 14.19
CA PHE A 110 -6.37 21.02 14.05
C PHE A 110 -5.71 21.69 12.84
N ARG A 111 -6.34 22.75 12.36
CA ARG A 111 -5.80 23.61 11.30
C ARG A 111 -5.40 24.95 11.90
N ILE A 112 -4.41 25.57 11.27
CA ILE A 112 -4.02 26.94 11.56
C ILE A 112 -4.61 27.91 10.52
N VAL A 113 -5.03 29.08 10.99
CA VAL A 113 -5.23 30.25 10.14
C VAL A 113 -4.13 31.28 10.40
N ALA A 114 -3.98 32.22 9.47
CA ALA A 114 -3.00 33.29 9.57
C ALA A 114 -3.11 34.02 10.93
N ASN A 115 -1.94 34.31 11.53
CA ASN A 115 -1.76 35.00 12.81
C ASN A 115 -2.25 34.25 14.06
N GLN A 116 -2.40 32.93 14.00
CA GLN A 116 -2.60 32.13 15.21
C GLN A 116 -1.26 31.71 15.84
N SER A 117 -1.23 31.72 17.17
CA SER A 117 -0.10 31.22 17.95
C SER A 117 -0.17 29.69 18.10
N VAL A 118 0.96 29.03 17.84
CA VAL A 118 1.17 27.60 18.09
C VAL A 118 2.13 27.46 19.25
N ILE A 119 1.80 26.56 20.17
CA ILE A 119 2.75 26.04 21.16
C ILE A 119 3.29 24.73 20.60
N LEU A 120 4.61 24.68 20.41
CA LEU A 120 5.36 23.47 20.10
C LEU A 120 6.14 23.06 21.35
N GLN A 121 6.16 21.77 21.63
CA GLN A 121 6.98 21.20 22.69
C GLN A 121 7.61 19.90 22.21
N ALA A 122 8.90 19.76 22.47
CA ALA A 122 9.65 18.57 22.14
C ALA A 122 10.68 18.21 23.21
N GLN A 123 10.98 16.92 23.32
CA GLN A 123 12.04 16.42 24.19
C GLN A 123 12.93 15.41 23.45
N ALA A 124 14.21 15.37 23.82
CA ALA A 124 15.16 14.32 23.45
C ALA A 124 15.82 13.75 24.71
N VAL A 125 15.73 12.44 24.91
CA VAL A 125 16.18 11.74 26.13
C VAL A 125 16.99 10.50 25.78
N GLY A 126 18.06 10.23 26.51
CA GLY A 126 18.88 9.03 26.38
C GLY A 126 19.94 9.13 25.27
N ALA A 127 20.78 8.10 25.15
CA ALA A 127 21.92 8.08 24.23
C ALA A 127 21.89 6.91 23.23
N ASN A 128 21.16 5.83 23.54
CA ASN A 128 20.96 4.68 22.67
C ASN A 128 19.77 3.81 23.17
N PRO A 129 18.58 3.91 22.57
CA PRO A 129 18.20 4.93 21.59
C PRO A 129 18.20 6.34 22.17
N VAL A 130 18.21 7.35 21.29
CA VAL A 130 17.74 8.69 21.66
C VAL A 130 16.23 8.72 21.44
N ALA A 131 15.45 8.80 22.51
CA ALA A 131 14.00 8.91 22.46
C ALA A 131 13.61 10.38 22.23
N ILE A 132 12.86 10.64 21.17
CA ILE A 132 12.41 11.99 20.81
C ILE A 132 10.89 11.99 20.81
N SER A 133 10.29 12.96 21.48
CA SER A 133 8.83 13.13 21.54
C SER A 133 8.48 14.57 21.25
N ALA A 134 7.38 14.78 20.54
CA ALA A 134 6.92 16.09 20.13
C ALA A 134 5.39 16.18 20.18
N LYS A 135 4.91 17.37 20.47
CA LYS A 135 3.49 17.72 20.43
C LYS A 135 3.33 19.20 20.13
N ALA A 136 2.22 19.55 19.49
CA ALA A 136 1.88 20.93 19.20
C ALA A 136 0.37 21.15 19.35
N TRP A 137 0.01 22.35 19.79
CA TRP A 137 -1.39 22.77 19.98
C TRP A 137 -1.53 24.28 19.82
N LEU A 138 -2.75 24.75 19.59
CA LEU A 138 -3.03 26.19 19.55
C LEU A 138 -2.95 26.80 20.94
N GLU A 139 -2.43 28.02 21.04
CA GLU A 139 -2.47 28.76 22.29
C GLU A 139 -3.91 28.96 22.77
N GLY A 140 -4.17 28.66 24.06
CA GLY A 140 -5.51 28.63 24.65
C GLY A 140 -6.25 27.28 24.55
N ALA A 141 -5.74 26.31 23.79
CA ALA A 141 -6.25 24.94 23.80
C ALA A 141 -5.60 24.08 24.90
N SER A 142 -6.26 22.98 25.27
CA SER A 142 -5.71 22.01 26.23
C SER A 142 -4.44 21.34 25.68
N GLU A 143 -3.44 21.18 26.55
CA GLU A 143 -2.19 20.49 26.21
C GLU A 143 -2.47 19.01 25.91
N PRO A 144 -2.09 18.51 24.71
CA PRO A 144 -2.32 17.11 24.35
C PRO A 144 -1.27 16.18 24.95
N ALA A 145 -1.53 14.87 24.87
CA ALA A 145 -0.48 13.86 25.01
C ALA A 145 0.59 14.01 23.90
N TRP A 146 1.72 13.30 24.02
CA TRP A 146 2.73 13.27 22.95
C TRP A 146 2.11 12.75 21.65
N GLN A 147 2.29 13.49 20.57
CA GLN A 147 1.63 13.24 19.27
C GLN A 147 2.56 12.57 18.26
N ALA A 148 3.86 12.92 18.29
CA ALA A 148 4.89 12.26 17.50
C ALA A 148 5.98 11.75 18.44
N THR A 149 6.31 10.45 18.37
CA THR A 149 7.36 9.83 19.19
C THR A 149 8.21 8.90 18.33
N VAL A 150 9.52 8.91 18.54
CA VAL A 150 10.46 8.02 17.85
C VAL A 150 11.65 7.66 18.74
N GLN A 151 12.22 6.48 18.52
CA GLN A 151 13.48 6.05 19.13
C GLN A 151 14.54 5.96 18.04
N ASP A 152 15.57 6.82 18.10
CA ASP A 152 16.67 6.82 17.14
C ASP A 152 17.84 5.99 17.67
N SER A 153 18.04 4.82 17.08
CA SER A 153 19.18 3.91 17.34
C SER A 153 20.23 3.93 16.22
N ALA A 154 20.10 4.83 15.23
CA ALA A 154 21.02 4.85 14.09
C ALA A 154 22.46 5.13 14.52
N SER A 155 23.43 4.68 13.73
CA SER A 155 24.86 4.89 14.02
C SER A 155 25.26 6.36 14.02
N ASP A 156 24.57 7.18 13.24
CA ASP A 156 24.73 8.64 13.11
C ASP A 156 23.77 9.45 14.01
N ARG A 157 23.06 8.80 14.95
CA ARG A 157 22.21 9.48 15.93
C ARG A 157 23.00 10.49 16.77
N LEU A 158 22.34 11.54 17.25
CA LEU A 158 22.98 12.58 18.05
C LEU A 158 22.97 12.18 19.54
N SER A 159 23.86 11.27 19.92
CA SER A 159 23.94 10.69 21.27
C SER A 159 24.54 11.62 22.34
N SER A 160 25.38 12.57 21.93
CA SER A 160 26.05 13.54 22.83
C SER A 160 25.19 14.78 23.10
N ALA A 161 25.51 15.48 24.18
CA ALA A 161 24.94 16.79 24.48
C ALA A 161 25.13 17.77 23.32
N GLY A 162 24.14 18.63 23.12
CA GLY A 162 24.20 19.71 22.14
C GLY A 162 23.31 20.87 22.56
N THR A 163 23.43 21.96 21.82
CA THR A 163 22.72 23.21 22.12
C THR A 163 21.25 23.16 21.71
N VAL A 164 20.46 24.15 22.13
CA VAL A 164 19.07 24.31 21.68
C VAL A 164 18.92 25.53 20.78
N GLY A 165 17.93 25.52 19.89
CA GLY A 165 17.66 26.65 19.02
C GLY A 165 16.38 26.50 18.22
N LEU A 166 16.24 27.37 17.24
CA LEU A 166 15.17 27.33 16.25
C LEU A 166 15.76 27.48 14.85
N TRP A 167 15.12 26.80 13.91
CA TRP A 167 15.39 26.91 12.48
C TRP A 167 14.08 27.16 11.76
N VAL A 168 14.02 28.23 10.96
CA VAL A 168 12.79 28.62 10.26
C VAL A 168 13.12 28.79 8.79
N TYR A 169 12.34 28.15 7.92
CA TYR A 169 12.52 28.23 6.47
C TYR A 169 11.23 28.65 5.79
N LEU A 170 11.37 29.50 4.77
CA LEU A 170 10.29 29.92 3.90
C LEU A 170 10.48 29.31 2.51
N SER A 171 9.46 28.61 2.03
CA SER A 171 9.46 28.04 0.69
C SER A 171 9.68 29.11 -0.39
N SER A 172 10.40 28.76 -1.46
CA SER A 172 10.65 29.65 -2.59
C SER A 172 9.38 30.12 -3.32
N SER A 173 8.28 29.40 -3.16
CA SER A 173 6.97 29.74 -3.73
C SER A 173 6.07 30.59 -2.82
N ALA A 174 6.48 30.83 -1.57
CA ALA A 174 5.71 31.62 -0.61
C ALA A 174 6.11 33.10 -0.64
N PRO A 175 5.19 34.05 -0.37
CA PRO A 175 5.56 35.46 -0.28
C PRO A 175 6.43 35.73 0.96
N PRO A 176 7.24 36.81 0.96
CA PRO A 176 8.00 37.24 2.14
C PRO A 176 7.13 37.28 3.40
N THR A 177 7.64 36.75 4.50
CA THR A 177 6.83 36.42 5.68
C THR A 177 7.57 36.72 6.97
N ARG A 178 6.89 37.33 7.95
CA ARG A 178 7.44 37.64 9.28
C ARG A 178 6.95 36.66 10.35
N VAL A 179 7.82 35.79 10.85
CA VAL A 179 7.49 34.91 11.98
C VAL A 179 7.75 35.64 13.30
N GLN A 180 6.83 35.50 14.25
CA GLN A 180 6.99 36.05 15.60
C GLN A 180 7.19 34.90 16.59
N VAL A 181 8.17 35.02 17.49
CA VAL A 181 8.44 34.03 18.53
C VAL A 181 8.21 34.69 19.88
N ALA A 182 7.11 34.34 20.54
CA ALA A 182 6.71 34.90 21.83
C ALA A 182 7.52 34.31 22.98
N SER A 183 7.86 33.02 22.91
CA SER A 183 8.72 32.41 23.93
C SER A 183 9.50 31.21 23.40
N LEU A 184 10.68 30.98 23.99
CA LEU A 184 11.45 29.75 23.88
C LEU A 184 11.97 29.41 25.28
N LYS A 185 11.60 28.24 25.80
CA LYS A 185 11.96 27.77 27.14
C LYS A 185 12.55 26.37 27.03
N ALA A 186 13.69 26.15 27.68
CA ALA A 186 14.35 24.86 27.72
C ALA A 186 14.59 24.42 29.17
N TRP A 187 14.37 23.14 29.48
CA TRP A 187 14.59 22.55 30.81
C TRP A 187 14.91 21.06 30.72
N ALA A 188 15.40 20.47 31.82
CA ALA A 188 15.65 19.03 31.87
C ALA A 188 14.32 18.25 31.96
N PRO A 189 14.10 17.22 31.12
CA PRO A 189 12.86 16.46 31.11
C PRO A 189 12.65 15.69 32.42
N ILE A 190 11.39 15.46 32.79
CA ILE A 190 11.02 14.67 33.97
C ILE A 190 11.07 13.18 33.61
N THR A 191 12.18 12.52 33.90
CA THR A 191 12.35 11.07 33.69
C THR A 191 11.78 10.30 34.90
N PRO A 192 10.89 9.30 34.71
CA PRO A 192 10.63 8.31 35.76
C PRO A 192 11.95 7.59 36.11
N PRO A 193 12.27 7.35 37.39
CA PRO A 193 13.53 6.71 37.76
C PRO A 193 13.64 5.32 37.12
N ALA A 194 14.79 5.04 36.51
CA ALA A 194 15.09 3.75 35.91
C ALA A 194 15.05 2.64 36.97
N THR A 195 14.16 1.67 36.82
CA THR A 195 14.19 0.42 37.60
C THR A 195 15.43 -0.38 37.20
N SER A 196 16.40 -0.48 38.11
CA SER A 196 17.59 -1.30 37.91
C SER A 196 17.23 -2.78 37.92
N THR A 197 17.63 -3.51 36.89
CA THR A 197 17.61 -4.97 36.83
C THR A 197 18.64 -5.56 37.81
N LEU A 198 18.18 -6.13 38.92
CA LEU A 198 18.98 -7.06 39.72
C LEU A 198 18.75 -8.49 39.23
N ASN A 199 19.87 -9.12 38.90
CA ASN A 199 20.02 -10.44 38.35
C ASN A 199 20.16 -11.45 39.52
N THR A 200 19.18 -12.33 39.74
CA THR A 200 19.36 -13.57 40.53
C THR A 200 18.42 -14.67 40.03
N SER A 201 18.99 -15.71 39.44
CA SER A 201 18.50 -17.11 39.48
C SER A 201 19.01 -17.76 40.80
N PRO A 202 18.54 -18.93 41.31
CA PRO A 202 17.53 -19.89 40.83
C PRO A 202 16.51 -20.34 41.93
N ALA A 203 15.49 -21.14 41.55
CA ALA A 203 15.17 -22.47 42.13
C ALA A 203 13.68 -22.87 42.02
N THR A 204 13.50 -24.13 41.62
CA THR A 204 12.29 -24.96 41.68
C THR A 204 11.55 -24.95 43.03
N THR A 205 10.22 -24.89 42.99
CA THR A 205 9.33 -25.76 43.80
C THR A 205 7.96 -25.93 43.12
N THR A 206 7.49 -27.17 43.14
CA THR A 206 6.12 -27.61 42.86
C THR A 206 5.14 -27.13 43.93
N SER A 207 3.95 -26.65 43.55
CA SER A 207 2.69 -27.05 44.21
C SER A 207 1.45 -26.68 43.38
N THR A 208 0.53 -27.63 43.40
CA THR A 208 -0.86 -27.64 42.94
C THR A 208 -1.76 -26.64 43.67
N ALA A 209 -2.66 -25.97 42.94
CA ALA A 209 -4.05 -25.72 43.37
C ALA A 209 -4.93 -25.26 42.19
N SER A 210 -6.04 -25.97 41.97
CA SER A 210 -7.25 -25.49 41.28
C SER A 210 -7.99 -24.52 42.23
N PRO A 211 -8.75 -23.51 41.75
CA PRO A 211 -10.20 -23.73 41.66
C PRO A 211 -10.96 -22.96 40.54
N THR A 212 -11.98 -23.64 40.01
CA THR A 212 -13.36 -23.20 39.66
C THR A 212 -13.66 -21.87 38.94
N THR A 213 -14.20 -22.02 37.73
CA THR A 213 -15.43 -21.43 37.15
C THR A 213 -15.94 -20.06 37.63
N SER A 214 -16.08 -19.12 36.70
CA SER A 214 -17.39 -18.53 36.35
C SER A 214 -17.33 -17.75 35.03
N THR A 215 -18.26 -18.09 34.14
CA THR A 215 -18.57 -17.45 32.86
C THR A 215 -19.38 -16.17 33.10
N PRO A 216 -19.23 -15.14 32.25
CA PRO A 216 -20.38 -14.34 31.88
C PRO A 216 -20.58 -14.33 30.36
N THR A 217 -21.77 -14.78 29.98
CA THR A 217 -22.41 -14.61 28.68
C THR A 217 -22.62 -13.12 28.38
N PRO A 218 -22.23 -12.59 27.21
CA PRO A 218 -22.77 -11.33 26.71
C PRO A 218 -23.95 -11.62 25.78
N THR A 219 -25.11 -11.14 26.21
CA THR A 219 -26.35 -11.02 25.43
C THR A 219 -26.09 -10.22 24.15
N SER A 220 -26.35 -10.83 22.99
CA SER A 220 -26.30 -10.18 21.69
C SER A 220 -27.59 -9.37 21.45
N THR A 221 -27.45 -8.05 21.35
CA THR A 221 -28.50 -7.18 20.80
C THR A 221 -28.36 -7.17 19.29
N THR A 222 -29.26 -7.89 18.62
CA THR A 222 -29.40 -7.96 17.17
C THR A 222 -29.80 -6.60 16.60
N THR A 223 -28.91 -5.96 15.85
CA THR A 223 -29.29 -4.90 14.90
C THR A 223 -29.33 -5.54 13.52
N ALA A 224 -30.52 -5.58 12.92
CA ALA A 224 -30.78 -6.22 11.64
C ALA A 224 -29.96 -5.55 10.51
N GLN A 225 -29.01 -6.30 9.96
CA GLN A 225 -28.33 -5.95 8.71
C GLN A 225 -29.22 -6.43 7.56
N THR A 226 -29.73 -5.49 6.76
CA THR A 226 -30.50 -5.78 5.55
C THR A 226 -29.71 -6.68 4.61
N THR A 227 -30.20 -7.90 4.44
CA THR A 227 -29.72 -8.91 3.50
C THR A 227 -30.15 -8.55 2.07
N THR A 228 -29.24 -8.02 1.27
CA THR A 228 -29.39 -8.04 -0.19
C THR A 228 -28.97 -9.40 -0.70
N THR A 229 -29.96 -10.23 -1.05
CA THR A 229 -29.77 -11.51 -1.75
C THR A 229 -29.19 -11.28 -3.13
N SER A 230 -27.98 -11.79 -3.39
CA SER A 230 -27.41 -11.90 -4.75
C SER A 230 -27.85 -13.23 -5.38
N PRO A 231 -28.37 -13.26 -6.62
CA PRO A 231 -28.73 -14.51 -7.30
C PRO A 231 -27.49 -15.33 -7.71
N ALA A 232 -27.61 -16.65 -7.63
CA ALA A 232 -26.62 -17.62 -8.09
C ALA A 232 -26.51 -17.68 -9.64
N GLY A 233 -25.31 -18.02 -10.13
CA GLY A 233 -25.12 -18.77 -11.37
C GLY A 233 -25.25 -18.02 -12.70
N THR A 234 -24.28 -17.17 -13.01
CA THR A 234 -23.72 -16.93 -14.37
C THR A 234 -22.28 -16.44 -14.14
N THR A 235 -21.38 -16.58 -15.11
CA THR A 235 -20.05 -15.92 -15.07
C THR A 235 -20.31 -14.41 -14.98
N ALA A 236 -20.46 -13.89 -13.76
CA ALA A 236 -20.84 -12.51 -13.52
C ALA A 236 -19.77 -11.63 -14.14
N ALA A 237 -20.20 -10.63 -14.93
CA ALA A 237 -19.30 -9.71 -15.61
C ALA A 237 -18.29 -9.14 -14.60
N ARG A 238 -17.00 -9.41 -14.84
CA ARG A 238 -15.89 -8.89 -14.03
C ARG A 238 -15.35 -7.62 -14.66
N GLY A 239 -14.87 -6.72 -13.82
CA GLY A 239 -14.29 -5.45 -14.21
C GLY A 239 -15.33 -4.38 -14.50
N SER A 240 -14.83 -3.20 -14.84
CA SER A 240 -15.66 -2.07 -15.22
C SER A 240 -16.38 -2.34 -16.53
N VAL A 241 -17.58 -1.77 -16.67
CA VAL A 241 -18.17 -1.54 -18.00
C VAL A 241 -17.20 -0.72 -18.88
N PRO A 242 -17.30 -0.81 -20.22
CA PRO A 242 -16.50 0.02 -21.10
C PRO A 242 -16.63 1.51 -20.77
N VAL A 243 -15.52 2.25 -20.82
CA VAL A 243 -15.54 3.71 -20.60
C VAL A 243 -16.49 4.36 -21.60
N GLY A 244 -17.45 5.14 -21.09
CA GLY A 244 -18.54 5.71 -21.89
C GLY A 244 -19.84 4.91 -21.91
N SER A 245 -19.92 3.78 -21.18
CA SER A 245 -21.16 2.99 -21.06
C SER A 245 -21.85 3.14 -19.71
N ALA A 246 -21.17 3.64 -18.69
CA ALA A 246 -21.75 3.85 -17.36
C ALA A 246 -22.87 4.90 -17.39
N ALA A 247 -23.93 4.69 -16.63
CA ALA A 247 -25.13 5.54 -16.63
C ALA A 247 -25.63 5.83 -15.21
N TYR A 248 -24.85 6.59 -14.42
CA TYR A 248 -25.25 6.97 -13.08
C TYR A 248 -26.27 8.12 -13.09
N PRO A 249 -27.32 8.08 -12.26
CA PRO A 249 -28.22 9.22 -12.07
C PRO A 249 -27.44 10.49 -11.72
N ILE A 250 -27.92 11.64 -12.19
CA ILE A 250 -27.35 12.94 -11.85
C ILE A 250 -28.21 13.57 -10.77
N PRO A 251 -27.71 13.76 -9.53
CA PRO A 251 -28.45 14.44 -8.48
C PRO A 251 -28.69 15.93 -8.79
N ALA A 252 -29.76 16.49 -8.23
CA ALA A 252 -29.96 17.93 -8.25
C ALA A 252 -28.79 18.65 -7.55
N GLY A 253 -28.37 19.78 -8.10
CA GLY A 253 -27.24 20.56 -7.56
C GLY A 253 -25.85 20.02 -7.93
N ALA A 254 -25.75 19.06 -8.86
CA ALA A 254 -24.49 18.62 -9.40
C ALA A 254 -23.71 19.76 -10.09
N VAL A 255 -22.38 19.72 -9.99
CA VAL A 255 -21.47 20.64 -10.67
C VAL A 255 -20.95 19.97 -11.94
N TYR A 256 -21.17 20.59 -13.09
CA TYR A 256 -20.85 20.04 -14.40
C TYR A 256 -19.52 20.55 -14.93
N VAL A 257 -18.72 19.63 -15.48
CA VAL A 257 -17.44 19.91 -16.14
C VAL A 257 -17.58 19.59 -17.64
N ASP A 258 -17.23 20.54 -18.50
CA ASP A 258 -17.07 20.32 -19.94
C ASP A 258 -15.72 20.91 -20.36
N GLY A 259 -14.73 20.05 -20.59
CA GLY A 259 -13.37 20.47 -20.94
C GLY A 259 -13.26 21.23 -22.27
N ALA A 260 -14.22 21.04 -23.19
CA ALA A 260 -14.22 21.68 -24.50
C ALA A 260 -14.92 23.05 -24.48
N ASN A 261 -16.07 23.14 -23.81
CA ASN A 261 -16.95 24.31 -23.89
C ASN A 261 -17.09 25.10 -22.57
N GLY A 262 -16.61 24.55 -21.46
CA GLY A 262 -16.73 25.16 -20.13
C GLY A 262 -15.80 26.34 -19.86
N ARG A 263 -16.06 27.05 -18.77
CA ARG A 263 -15.21 28.13 -18.23
C ARG A 263 -15.13 28.04 -16.72
N ASP A 264 -13.95 28.06 -16.12
CA ASP A 264 -13.81 27.87 -14.65
C ASP A 264 -14.43 29.00 -13.82
N SER A 265 -14.63 30.18 -14.42
CA SER A 265 -15.39 31.28 -13.83
C SER A 265 -16.91 31.05 -13.82
N ALA A 266 -17.43 30.08 -14.57
CA ALA A 266 -18.86 29.77 -14.63
C ALA A 266 -19.39 29.22 -13.30
N ALA A 267 -20.72 29.25 -13.14
CA ALA A 267 -21.38 28.72 -11.94
C ALA A 267 -21.27 27.19 -11.82
N GLY A 268 -21.04 26.47 -12.93
CA GLY A 268 -20.94 25.01 -12.96
C GLY A 268 -22.27 24.30 -13.14
N GLY A 269 -23.28 24.97 -13.70
CA GLY A 269 -24.56 24.35 -14.09
C GLY A 269 -24.48 23.66 -15.44
N LEU A 270 -25.48 22.86 -15.81
CA LEU A 270 -25.48 22.08 -17.06
C LEU A 270 -25.30 22.94 -18.33
N THR A 271 -25.93 24.13 -18.38
CA THR A 271 -25.83 25.07 -19.51
C THR A 271 -24.66 26.06 -19.39
N SER A 272 -23.98 26.07 -18.24
CA SER A 272 -22.80 26.92 -17.97
C SER A 272 -21.79 26.13 -17.13
N PRO A 273 -21.21 25.06 -17.70
CA PRO A 273 -20.30 24.17 -16.99
C PRO A 273 -18.95 24.84 -16.74
N VAL A 274 -18.23 24.37 -15.73
CA VAL A 274 -16.82 24.70 -15.57
C VAL A 274 -15.97 23.92 -16.58
N LYS A 275 -14.72 24.35 -16.80
CA LYS A 275 -13.83 23.71 -17.77
C LYS A 275 -13.05 22.56 -17.14
N SER A 276 -12.53 22.75 -15.93
CA SER A 276 -11.67 21.80 -15.22
C SER A 276 -12.41 21.06 -14.12
N VAL A 277 -11.97 19.83 -13.85
CA VAL A 277 -12.48 19.03 -12.74
C VAL A 277 -12.03 19.63 -11.41
N GLY A 278 -10.84 20.22 -11.35
CA GLY A 278 -10.37 20.98 -10.19
C GLY A 278 -11.31 22.13 -9.80
N ALA A 279 -11.78 22.92 -10.77
CA ALA A 279 -12.76 23.99 -10.51
C ALA A 279 -14.11 23.44 -10.02
N ALA A 280 -14.56 22.29 -10.53
CA ALA A 280 -15.78 21.66 -10.05
C ALA A 280 -15.64 21.13 -8.62
N ILE A 281 -14.52 20.51 -8.27
CA ILE A 281 -14.21 20.07 -6.90
C ILE A 281 -14.22 21.27 -5.94
N ALA A 282 -13.66 22.41 -6.35
CA ALA A 282 -13.68 23.62 -5.54
C ALA A 282 -15.10 24.13 -5.27
N LYS A 283 -15.98 24.12 -6.30
CA LYS A 283 -17.36 24.63 -6.22
C LYS A 283 -18.35 23.65 -5.58
N ALA A 284 -18.19 22.35 -5.76
CA ALA A 284 -19.12 21.35 -5.24
C ALA A 284 -19.15 21.38 -3.69
N PRO A 285 -20.33 21.37 -3.06
CA PRO A 285 -20.41 21.24 -1.60
C PRO A 285 -19.92 19.86 -1.14
N SER A 286 -19.52 19.72 0.13
CA SER A 286 -19.26 18.39 0.70
C SER A 286 -20.54 17.55 0.67
N GLY A 287 -20.41 16.28 0.27
CA GLY A 287 -21.52 15.39 -0.09
C GLY A 287 -22.07 15.61 -1.50
N GLY A 288 -21.56 16.59 -2.25
CA GLY A 288 -22.03 16.93 -3.60
C GLY A 288 -21.49 16.00 -4.70
N THR A 289 -22.02 16.21 -5.91
CA THR A 289 -21.64 15.44 -7.11
C THR A 289 -20.97 16.33 -8.15
N VAL A 290 -19.81 15.90 -8.65
CA VAL A 290 -19.16 16.44 -9.85
C VAL A 290 -19.47 15.51 -11.02
N VAL A 291 -20.04 16.06 -12.09
CA VAL A 291 -20.40 15.32 -13.31
C VAL A 291 -19.53 15.78 -14.47
N VAL A 292 -18.74 14.87 -15.03
CA VAL A 292 -17.74 15.17 -16.04
C VAL A 292 -18.24 14.76 -17.42
N ARG A 293 -18.32 15.70 -18.37
CA ARG A 293 -18.69 15.41 -19.78
C ARG A 293 -17.55 14.72 -20.53
N ALA A 294 -17.87 14.06 -21.63
CA ALA A 294 -16.92 13.36 -22.49
C ALA A 294 -15.70 14.21 -22.80
N GLY A 295 -14.52 13.60 -22.72
CA GLY A 295 -13.26 14.30 -22.99
C GLY A 295 -12.04 13.63 -22.37
N ILE A 296 -10.88 14.20 -22.69
CA ILE A 296 -9.59 13.85 -22.12
C ILE A 296 -9.15 14.97 -21.19
N TYR A 297 -8.93 14.65 -19.93
CA TYR A 297 -8.58 15.58 -18.86
C TYR A 297 -7.16 15.28 -18.38
N ASN A 298 -6.21 16.17 -18.67
CA ASN A 298 -4.84 16.09 -18.18
C ASN A 298 -4.73 16.91 -16.89
N GLU A 299 -5.20 16.34 -15.78
CA GLU A 299 -5.26 17.00 -14.46
C GLU A 299 -4.68 16.12 -13.35
N SER A 300 -4.25 16.76 -12.26
CA SER A 300 -3.87 16.12 -10.99
C SER A 300 -4.72 16.72 -9.87
N LEU A 301 -5.53 15.89 -9.22
CA LEU A 301 -6.67 16.34 -8.42
C LEU A 301 -6.52 15.94 -6.96
N LEU A 302 -6.56 16.93 -6.07
CA LEU A 302 -6.67 16.74 -4.63
C LEU A 302 -8.14 16.89 -4.20
N VAL A 303 -8.73 15.81 -3.69
CA VAL A 303 -10.10 15.80 -3.17
C VAL A 303 -10.07 15.83 -1.64
N THR A 304 -10.46 16.97 -1.06
CA THR A 304 -10.45 17.20 0.40
C THR A 304 -11.83 17.19 1.04
N LYS A 305 -12.89 17.24 0.23
CA LYS A 305 -14.30 17.16 0.65
C LYS A 305 -14.87 15.82 0.22
N THR A 306 -15.81 15.28 0.99
CA THR A 306 -16.57 14.10 0.57
C THR A 306 -17.29 14.44 -0.73
N LEU A 307 -17.04 13.70 -1.81
CA LEU A 307 -17.63 13.97 -3.12
C LEU A 307 -17.93 12.66 -3.85
N THR A 308 -18.97 12.70 -4.68
CA THR A 308 -19.10 11.75 -5.79
C THR A 308 -18.56 12.41 -7.05
N ILE A 309 -17.56 11.83 -7.69
CA ILE A 309 -17.09 12.27 -9.00
C ILE A 309 -17.48 11.18 -10.00
N GLN A 310 -18.23 11.56 -11.02
CA GLN A 310 -18.76 10.61 -12.01
C GLN A 310 -18.69 11.14 -13.43
N ALA A 311 -18.58 10.23 -14.40
CA ALA A 311 -18.85 10.57 -15.80
C ALA A 311 -20.32 10.96 -15.99
N TYR A 312 -20.58 11.86 -16.93
CA TYR A 312 -21.92 12.09 -17.45
C TYR A 312 -22.44 10.78 -18.08
N PRO A 313 -23.74 10.44 -17.90
CA PRO A 313 -24.28 9.18 -18.40
C PRO A 313 -23.97 8.94 -19.86
N LYS A 314 -23.36 7.78 -20.14
CA LYS A 314 -22.99 7.30 -21.47
C LYS A 314 -21.95 8.16 -22.22
N GLU A 315 -21.16 8.93 -21.49
CA GLU A 315 -20.09 9.76 -22.05
C GLU A 315 -18.71 9.26 -21.63
N ALA A 316 -17.79 9.15 -22.59
CA ALA A 316 -16.44 8.63 -22.36
C ALA A 316 -15.53 9.70 -21.74
N VAL A 317 -15.18 9.52 -20.47
CA VAL A 317 -14.28 10.41 -19.72
C VAL A 317 -12.96 9.68 -19.45
N TRP A 318 -11.86 10.31 -19.84
CA TRP A 318 -10.50 9.83 -19.55
C TRP A 318 -9.71 10.89 -18.80
N PHE A 319 -9.21 10.54 -17.62
CA PHE A 319 -8.08 11.23 -17.01
C PHE A 319 -6.81 10.64 -17.62
N ASP A 320 -6.09 11.43 -18.40
CA ASP A 320 -4.92 10.98 -19.16
C ASP A 320 -3.71 11.81 -18.72
N GLY A 321 -2.74 11.16 -18.10
CA GLY A 321 -1.55 11.80 -17.53
C GLY A 321 -0.46 12.14 -18.56
N SER A 322 -0.77 12.06 -19.86
CA SER A 322 0.16 12.29 -20.96
C SER A 322 -0.28 13.43 -21.89
N VAL A 323 0.68 13.99 -22.62
CA VAL A 323 0.46 15.01 -23.67
C VAL A 323 1.06 14.57 -25.01
N PRO A 324 0.53 15.02 -26.15
CA PRO A 324 1.15 14.79 -27.46
C PRO A 324 2.58 15.35 -27.52
N VAL A 325 3.49 14.61 -28.14
CA VAL A 325 4.86 15.02 -28.43
C VAL A 325 5.02 15.13 -29.95
N SER A 326 5.49 16.29 -30.41
CA SER A 326 5.64 16.63 -31.83
C SER A 326 7.05 17.15 -32.11
N ASN A 327 7.28 17.76 -33.29
CA ASN A 327 8.57 18.36 -33.69
C ASN A 327 9.75 17.37 -33.75
N TRP A 328 9.46 16.16 -34.21
CA TRP A 328 10.45 15.08 -34.34
C TRP A 328 11.45 15.37 -35.46
N VAL A 329 12.74 15.29 -35.15
CA VAL A 329 13.85 15.38 -36.11
C VAL A 329 14.51 14.01 -36.24
N GLN A 330 14.60 13.51 -37.47
CA GLN A 330 15.28 12.24 -37.73
C GLN A 330 16.79 12.40 -37.55
N THR A 331 17.39 11.56 -36.71
CA THR A 331 18.83 11.46 -36.49
C THR A 331 19.25 10.00 -36.70
N GLY A 332 19.82 9.70 -37.86
CA GLY A 332 20.09 8.32 -38.28
C GLY A 332 18.80 7.50 -38.40
N ASN A 333 18.70 6.42 -37.61
CA ASN A 333 17.53 5.53 -37.55
C ASN A 333 16.58 5.85 -36.38
N ARG A 334 16.75 6.99 -35.71
CA ARG A 334 15.97 7.42 -34.54
C ARG A 334 15.32 8.77 -34.82
N TRP A 335 14.35 9.13 -34.01
CA TRP A 335 13.71 10.44 -34.04
C TRP A 335 13.88 11.12 -32.68
N VAL A 336 14.27 12.38 -32.69
CA VAL A 336 14.53 13.15 -31.47
C VAL A 336 13.57 14.33 -31.40
N SER A 337 12.87 14.47 -30.28
CA SER A 337 12.11 15.66 -29.94
C SER A 337 12.79 16.39 -28.79
N SER A 338 13.02 17.69 -28.95
CA SER A 338 13.67 18.54 -27.94
C SER A 338 12.66 19.35 -27.12
N GLY A 339 13.09 19.85 -25.95
CA GLY A 339 12.28 20.70 -25.08
C GLY A 339 11.43 19.95 -24.05
N TRP A 340 11.62 18.64 -23.90
CA TRP A 340 10.94 17.86 -22.89
C TRP A 340 11.54 18.12 -21.49
N THR A 341 10.73 18.65 -20.58
CA THR A 341 11.22 19.17 -19.28
C THR A 341 10.68 18.41 -18.06
N VAL A 342 9.84 17.40 -18.28
CA VAL A 342 9.28 16.59 -17.20
C VAL A 342 10.37 15.68 -16.65
N VAL A 343 10.55 15.70 -15.34
CA VAL A 343 11.47 14.83 -14.59
C VAL A 343 10.69 14.25 -13.42
N PRO A 344 10.12 13.04 -13.56
CA PRO A 344 9.40 12.39 -12.47
C PRO A 344 10.37 11.89 -11.38
N ASP A 345 9.87 11.78 -10.15
CA ASP A 345 10.64 11.18 -9.05
C ASP A 345 10.72 9.66 -9.25
N ASN A 346 11.93 9.12 -9.31
CA ASN A 346 12.21 7.69 -9.47
C ASN A 346 12.62 7.00 -8.14
N SER A 347 12.49 7.72 -7.02
CA SER A 347 12.86 7.22 -5.69
C SER A 347 11.94 6.10 -5.23
N LEU A 348 12.54 5.04 -4.67
CA LEU A 348 11.84 3.86 -4.13
C LEU A 348 11.79 3.84 -2.59
N GLY A 349 12.06 4.98 -1.97
CA GLY A 349 12.36 5.09 -0.54
C GLY A 349 13.87 5.01 -0.26
N GLY A 350 14.28 5.29 0.98
CA GLY A 350 15.70 5.30 1.37
C GLY A 350 16.33 3.90 1.47
N GLY A 351 17.63 3.86 1.77
CA GLY A 351 18.37 2.61 2.02
C GLY A 351 18.68 1.80 0.77
N ASP A 352 18.57 0.47 0.86
CA ASP A 352 18.84 -0.51 -0.20
C ASP A 352 17.63 -0.75 -1.14
N SER A 353 16.62 0.12 -1.08
CA SER A 353 15.33 -0.06 -1.78
C SER A 353 15.49 -0.29 -3.28
N TYR A 354 16.47 0.33 -3.95
CA TYR A 354 16.72 0.08 -5.37
C TYR A 354 17.00 -1.40 -5.67
N SER A 355 17.96 -2.02 -4.95
CA SER A 355 18.31 -3.42 -5.19
C SER A 355 17.19 -4.38 -4.79
N ARG A 356 16.34 -3.97 -3.85
CA ARG A 356 15.19 -4.75 -3.38
C ARG A 356 14.03 -4.77 -4.38
N PHE A 357 13.77 -3.67 -5.08
CA PHE A 357 12.62 -3.53 -6.00
C PHE A 357 13.00 -3.72 -7.46
N VAL A 358 14.17 -3.27 -7.89
CA VAL A 358 14.58 -3.27 -9.29
C VAL A 358 15.34 -4.54 -9.62
N ASP A 359 14.89 -5.23 -10.66
CA ASP A 359 15.61 -6.35 -11.25
C ASP A 359 16.75 -5.79 -12.14
N PRO A 360 18.01 -6.20 -11.94
CA PRO A 360 19.10 -5.77 -12.82
C PRO A 360 18.87 -6.04 -14.32
N ALA A 361 18.02 -7.01 -14.68
CA ALA A 361 17.62 -7.25 -16.08
C ALA A 361 16.65 -6.19 -16.63
N TYR A 362 16.01 -5.42 -15.76
CA TYR A 362 15.05 -4.36 -16.08
C TYR A 362 15.42 -3.07 -15.32
N PRO A 363 16.57 -2.46 -15.62
CA PRO A 363 17.12 -1.34 -14.84
C PRO A 363 16.28 -0.05 -14.95
N MET A 364 15.36 0.02 -15.92
CA MET A 364 14.44 1.16 -16.07
C MET A 364 13.14 0.99 -15.28
N ALA A 365 12.95 -0.12 -14.55
CA ALA A 365 11.66 -0.42 -13.91
C ALA A 365 11.16 0.71 -13.00
N ASN A 366 12.06 1.36 -12.25
CA ASN A 366 11.72 2.45 -11.33
C ASN A 366 11.65 3.83 -11.99
N GLU A 367 11.95 3.96 -13.28
CA GLU A 367 11.85 5.22 -14.01
C GLU A 367 10.40 5.44 -14.44
N PRO A 368 9.69 6.47 -13.94
CA PRO A 368 8.27 6.61 -14.22
C PRO A 368 7.94 7.20 -15.60
N ASP A 369 8.95 7.53 -16.40
CA ASP A 369 8.75 8.08 -17.75
C ASP A 369 8.02 7.04 -18.61
N GLN A 370 6.98 7.47 -19.34
CA GLN A 370 6.31 6.61 -20.32
C GLN A 370 6.07 7.36 -21.62
N VAL A 371 6.27 6.65 -22.73
CA VAL A 371 5.99 7.12 -24.09
C VAL A 371 5.08 6.12 -24.77
N PHE A 372 4.06 6.64 -25.44
CA PHE A 372 3.03 5.86 -26.11
C PHE A 372 3.02 6.16 -27.60
N TYR A 373 2.91 5.13 -28.43
CA TYR A 373 2.80 5.21 -29.88
C TYR A 373 1.48 4.60 -30.34
N ASP A 374 0.60 5.40 -30.94
CA ASP A 374 -0.80 5.04 -31.27
C ASP A 374 -1.53 4.38 -30.09
N GLY A 375 -1.24 4.91 -28.90
CA GLY A 375 -1.79 4.45 -27.63
C GLY A 375 -1.16 3.20 -27.02
N SER A 376 -0.19 2.56 -27.68
CA SER A 376 0.59 1.44 -27.13
C SER A 376 1.79 1.94 -26.34
N ASN A 377 2.02 1.40 -25.14
CA ASN A 377 3.19 1.76 -24.33
C ASN A 377 4.49 1.24 -24.97
N LEU A 378 5.55 2.06 -24.96
CA LEU A 378 6.88 1.68 -25.44
C LEU A 378 7.78 1.30 -24.27
N THR A 379 8.83 0.52 -24.54
CA THR A 379 9.83 0.15 -23.52
C THR A 379 10.88 1.25 -23.36
N GLN A 380 11.08 1.74 -22.14
CA GLN A 380 12.17 2.68 -21.86
C GLN A 380 13.53 1.96 -21.88
N VAL A 381 14.53 2.58 -22.49
CA VAL A 381 15.94 2.13 -22.47
C VAL A 381 16.85 3.23 -21.93
N THR A 382 18.02 2.82 -21.43
CA THR A 382 18.91 3.65 -20.61
C THR A 382 19.46 4.89 -21.30
N ASN A 383 19.59 4.88 -22.62
CA ASN A 383 20.13 6.03 -23.36
C ASN A 383 19.78 5.98 -24.85
N ALA A 384 20.03 7.12 -25.50
CA ALA A 384 19.73 7.36 -26.90
C ALA A 384 20.48 6.47 -27.89
N SER A 385 21.46 5.64 -27.48
CA SER A 385 22.14 4.64 -28.32
C SER A 385 21.52 3.23 -28.22
N ALA A 386 20.77 2.95 -27.16
CA ALA A 386 20.03 1.70 -26.97
C ALA A 386 18.66 1.69 -27.67
N VAL A 387 18.13 2.86 -28.07
CA VAL A 387 16.84 3.00 -28.76
C VAL A 387 16.79 2.25 -30.11
N GLY A 388 15.86 1.32 -30.23
CA GLY A 388 15.42 0.67 -31.47
C GLY A 388 13.90 0.64 -31.58
N PRO A 389 13.33 -0.01 -32.62
CA PRO A 389 11.87 -0.12 -32.77
C PRO A 389 11.20 -0.66 -31.50
N GLY A 390 10.10 -0.04 -31.09
CA GLY A 390 9.34 -0.37 -29.88
C GLY A 390 9.89 0.25 -28.59
N THR A 391 10.93 1.07 -28.67
CA THR A 391 11.60 1.64 -27.49
C THR A 391 11.78 3.15 -27.57
N PHE A 392 12.04 3.76 -26.41
CA PHE A 392 12.39 5.17 -26.28
C PHE A 392 13.43 5.38 -25.18
N SER A 393 14.09 6.53 -25.18
CA SER A 393 14.88 7.00 -24.04
C SER A 393 14.59 8.48 -23.79
N ILE A 394 14.71 8.92 -22.54
CA ILE A 394 14.67 10.34 -22.17
C ILE A 394 16.03 10.75 -21.65
N ASP A 395 16.53 11.89 -22.14
CA ASP A 395 17.68 12.57 -21.57
C ASP A 395 17.18 13.83 -20.85
N HIS A 396 17.07 13.78 -19.52
CA HIS A 396 16.57 14.90 -18.72
C HIS A 396 17.52 16.10 -18.74
N ALA A 397 18.83 15.89 -18.95
CA ALA A 397 19.82 16.97 -19.00
C ALA A 397 19.74 17.71 -20.34
N ALA A 398 19.68 16.96 -21.45
CA ALA A 398 19.52 17.50 -22.79
C ALA A 398 18.07 17.92 -23.10
N LYS A 399 17.11 17.52 -22.26
CA LYS A 399 15.66 17.77 -22.42
C LYS A 399 15.13 17.18 -23.72
N THR A 400 15.49 15.94 -24.02
CA THR A 400 15.09 15.26 -25.26
C THR A 400 14.38 13.94 -25.00
N ILE A 401 13.44 13.61 -25.88
CA ILE A 401 12.91 12.26 -26.04
C ILE A 401 13.48 11.71 -27.34
N THR A 402 14.11 10.54 -27.28
CA THR A 402 14.56 9.78 -28.46
C THR A 402 13.64 8.58 -28.66
N LEU A 403 13.07 8.46 -29.86
CA LEU A 403 12.09 7.45 -30.24
C LEU A 403 12.67 6.54 -31.33
N GLY A 404 12.40 5.24 -31.22
CA GLY A 404 12.83 4.25 -32.20
C GLY A 404 11.80 3.90 -33.28
N ASN A 405 10.56 4.36 -33.14
CA ASN A 405 9.50 4.26 -34.15
C ASN A 405 9.42 5.54 -34.98
N ASN A 406 9.04 5.42 -36.25
CA ASN A 406 8.82 6.58 -37.11
C ASN A 406 7.54 7.33 -36.70
N PRO A 407 7.61 8.58 -36.19
CA PRO A 407 6.44 9.30 -35.71
C PRO A 407 5.56 9.87 -36.82
N ASN A 408 5.97 9.82 -38.10
CA ASN A 408 5.23 10.44 -39.19
C ASN A 408 3.86 9.79 -39.41
N GLY A 409 2.79 10.55 -39.20
CA GLY A 409 1.41 10.07 -39.35
C GLY A 409 0.87 9.30 -38.14
N HIS A 410 1.61 9.28 -37.04
CA HIS A 410 1.28 8.52 -35.83
C HIS A 410 1.14 9.43 -34.61
N GLU A 411 0.31 9.05 -33.64
CA GLU A 411 0.23 9.78 -32.37
C GLU A 411 1.34 9.31 -31.43
N VAL A 412 2.20 10.23 -31.01
CA VAL A 412 3.15 9.99 -29.93
C VAL A 412 2.76 10.84 -28.72
N ARG A 413 2.66 10.22 -27.54
CA ARG A 413 2.38 10.90 -26.28
C ARG A 413 3.42 10.55 -25.24
N ALA A 414 3.69 11.47 -24.32
CA ALA A 414 4.55 11.21 -23.17
C ALA A 414 3.89 11.67 -21.87
N SER A 415 4.07 10.88 -20.81
CA SER A 415 3.50 11.16 -19.48
C SER A 415 4.07 12.44 -18.89
N ASN A 416 3.24 13.44 -18.62
CA ASN A 416 3.62 14.71 -17.99
C ASN A 416 3.14 14.86 -16.55
N LEU A 417 2.23 14.01 -16.08
CA LEU A 417 1.68 14.02 -14.73
C LEU A 417 1.89 12.69 -14.01
N GLY A 418 2.15 12.74 -12.71
CA GLY A 418 2.41 11.56 -11.88
C GLY A 418 1.21 10.99 -11.10
N GLN A 419 0.11 11.74 -10.91
CA GLN A 419 -1.05 11.22 -10.18
C GLN A 419 -2.33 11.91 -10.64
N ALA A 420 -3.38 11.13 -10.89
CA ALA A 420 -4.70 11.62 -11.30
C ALA A 420 -5.50 12.11 -10.10
N PHE A 421 -5.61 11.29 -9.06
CA PHE A 421 -6.42 11.56 -7.88
C PHE A 421 -5.67 11.25 -6.60
N TYR A 422 -5.66 12.22 -5.69
CA TYR A 422 -5.44 11.99 -4.27
C TYR A 422 -6.68 12.39 -3.48
N VAL A 423 -7.41 11.38 -3.00
CA VAL A 423 -8.62 11.56 -2.20
C VAL A 423 -8.26 11.45 -0.73
N THR A 424 -8.39 12.55 -0.01
CA THR A 424 -8.06 12.64 1.44
C THR A 424 -9.31 12.71 2.33
N SER A 425 -10.47 12.97 1.73
CA SER A 425 -11.77 12.92 2.39
C SER A 425 -12.23 11.49 2.67
N THR A 426 -12.95 11.28 3.77
CA THR A 426 -13.72 10.05 3.99
C THR A 426 -14.97 10.00 3.10
N GLY A 427 -15.45 8.80 2.77
CA GLY A 427 -16.77 8.62 2.16
C GLY A 427 -16.88 9.01 0.67
N SER A 428 -15.78 9.30 -0.01
CA SER A 428 -15.80 9.75 -1.40
C SER A 428 -15.93 8.59 -2.38
N THR A 429 -16.60 8.85 -3.50
CA THR A 429 -16.83 7.90 -4.58
C THR A 429 -16.25 8.41 -5.89
N LEU A 430 -15.43 7.59 -6.54
CA LEU A 430 -14.97 7.79 -7.91
C LEU A 430 -15.63 6.73 -8.81
N GLN A 431 -16.38 7.14 -9.84
CA GLN A 431 -17.12 6.18 -10.64
C GLN A 431 -17.33 6.47 -12.14
N GLY A 432 -17.27 5.42 -12.96
CA GLY A 432 -17.71 5.45 -14.37
C GLY A 432 -16.76 6.07 -15.39
N PHE A 433 -15.47 6.21 -15.07
CA PHE A 433 -14.49 6.86 -15.96
C PHE A 433 -13.17 6.09 -16.02
N GLY A 434 -12.33 6.47 -16.99
CA GLY A 434 -10.99 5.92 -17.17
C GLY A 434 -9.89 6.80 -16.58
N VAL A 435 -8.79 6.19 -16.13
CA VAL A 435 -7.54 6.82 -15.69
C VAL A 435 -6.38 6.11 -16.36
N ARG A 436 -5.49 6.83 -17.06
CA ARG A 436 -4.37 6.20 -17.77
C ARG A 436 -3.15 7.10 -17.97
N ARG A 437 -2.01 6.49 -18.29
CA ARG A 437 -0.81 7.16 -18.79
C ARG A 437 -0.23 8.20 -17.84
N TYR A 438 -0.34 7.94 -16.54
CA TYR A 438 0.35 8.73 -15.53
C TYR A 438 1.74 8.15 -15.28
N GLY A 439 2.76 9.01 -15.37
CA GLY A 439 4.15 8.70 -15.04
C GLY A 439 4.34 8.63 -13.52
N THR A 440 3.63 7.70 -12.88
CA THR A 440 3.37 7.65 -11.44
C THR A 440 4.63 7.27 -10.66
N PRO A 441 5.24 8.16 -9.86
CA PRO A 441 6.29 7.81 -8.93
C PRO A 441 5.80 6.81 -7.88
N TYR A 442 6.68 5.92 -7.43
CA TYR A 442 6.38 4.98 -6.35
C TYR A 442 5.89 5.68 -5.08
N LEU A 443 6.52 6.80 -4.70
CA LEU A 443 6.18 7.56 -3.48
C LEU A 443 4.79 8.20 -3.51
N LEU A 444 4.19 8.43 -4.68
CA LEU A 444 2.80 8.91 -4.76
C LEU A 444 1.79 7.82 -4.40
N SER A 445 2.21 6.54 -4.42
CA SER A 445 1.42 5.40 -4.04
C SER A 445 0.14 5.26 -4.89
N GLY A 446 0.22 5.41 -6.21
CA GLY A 446 -0.92 5.14 -7.12
C GLY A 446 -1.32 6.32 -8.00
N ALA A 447 -1.71 6.02 -9.24
CA ALA A 447 -2.35 7.01 -10.13
C ALA A 447 -3.71 7.47 -9.55
N VAL A 448 -4.42 6.55 -8.89
CA VAL A 448 -5.58 6.83 -8.05
C VAL A 448 -5.27 6.42 -6.61
N ARG A 449 -5.25 7.39 -5.69
CA ARG A 449 -5.01 7.14 -4.27
C ARG A 449 -6.23 7.54 -3.44
N MET A 450 -6.93 6.54 -2.92
CA MET A 450 -7.92 6.69 -1.86
C MET A 450 -7.18 6.64 -0.51
N GLY A 451 -6.98 7.81 0.08
CA GLY A 451 -6.14 8.00 1.26
C GLY A 451 -6.88 7.92 2.60
N ASN A 452 -8.18 7.65 2.60
CA ASN A 452 -9.03 7.69 3.80
C ASN A 452 -10.18 6.67 3.73
N ALA A 453 -10.84 6.44 4.85
CA ALA A 453 -11.83 5.39 5.06
C ALA A 453 -13.17 5.62 4.35
N ASN A 454 -13.93 4.53 4.19
CA ASN A 454 -15.26 4.47 3.58
C ASN A 454 -15.27 4.95 2.12
N SER A 455 -14.16 4.79 1.42
CA SER A 455 -13.99 5.21 0.03
C SER A 455 -14.55 4.16 -0.93
N THR A 456 -15.10 4.60 -2.07
CA THR A 456 -15.54 3.71 -3.14
C THR A 456 -14.87 4.06 -4.47
N VAL A 457 -14.29 3.04 -5.12
CA VAL A 457 -13.95 3.09 -6.55
C VAL A 457 -14.84 2.09 -7.28
N ARG A 458 -15.61 2.57 -8.27
CA ARG A 458 -16.64 1.76 -8.92
C ARG A 458 -16.67 1.98 -10.43
N ASP A 459 -16.74 0.91 -11.22
CA ASP A 459 -16.79 1.01 -12.68
C ASP A 459 -15.69 1.95 -13.24
N LEU A 460 -14.47 1.79 -12.72
CA LEU A 460 -13.29 2.51 -13.19
C LEU A 460 -12.41 1.63 -14.07
N VAL A 461 -11.83 2.21 -15.11
CA VAL A 461 -10.74 1.60 -15.89
C VAL A 461 -9.44 2.33 -15.58
N VAL A 462 -8.50 1.68 -14.89
CA VAL A 462 -7.20 2.25 -14.51
C VAL A 462 -6.10 1.47 -15.22
N GLN A 463 -5.41 2.09 -16.18
CA GLN A 463 -4.49 1.35 -17.04
C GLN A 463 -3.26 2.12 -17.47
N ASP A 464 -2.21 1.38 -17.84
CA ASP A 464 -1.02 1.94 -18.50
C ASP A 464 -0.40 3.10 -17.70
N ASN A 465 -0.24 2.92 -16.38
CA ASN A 465 0.44 3.89 -15.48
C ASN A 465 1.79 3.33 -15.03
N ALA A 466 2.78 4.19 -14.78
CA ALA A 466 4.17 3.75 -14.62
C ALA A 466 4.46 2.85 -13.40
N THR A 467 3.68 2.94 -12.31
CA THR A 467 3.89 2.07 -11.13
C THR A 467 2.58 1.45 -10.64
N ILE A 468 1.94 2.05 -9.63
CA ILE A 468 0.73 1.55 -8.99
C ILE A 468 -0.50 2.15 -9.70
N GLY A 469 -1.49 1.32 -10.05
CA GLY A 469 -2.77 1.80 -10.56
C GLY A 469 -3.61 2.45 -9.47
N VAL A 470 -4.11 1.63 -8.53
CA VAL A 470 -4.97 2.08 -7.42
C VAL A 470 -4.34 1.79 -6.07
N MET A 471 -4.47 2.72 -5.12
CA MET A 471 -4.14 2.50 -3.72
C MET A 471 -5.33 2.85 -2.83
N MET A 472 -5.67 1.95 -1.91
CA MET A 472 -6.70 2.15 -0.91
C MET A 472 -6.09 2.09 0.50
N ARG A 473 -6.47 3.03 1.37
CA ARG A 473 -5.92 3.12 2.74
C ARG A 473 -7.03 3.40 3.72
N ASN A 474 -6.90 2.80 4.90
CA ASN A 474 -7.87 2.85 5.99
C ASN A 474 -9.14 2.02 5.71
N SER A 475 -10.03 1.97 6.70
CA SER A 475 -11.07 0.95 6.81
C SER A 475 -12.29 1.16 5.90
N ASN A 476 -13.01 0.07 5.66
CA ASN A 476 -14.32 -0.01 4.99
C ASN A 476 -14.33 0.53 3.56
N ASP A 477 -13.18 0.47 2.90
CA ASP A 477 -13.02 0.82 1.51
C ASP A 477 -13.62 -0.26 0.59
N ARG A 478 -14.10 0.17 -0.58
CA ARG A 478 -14.72 -0.71 -1.57
C ARG A 478 -14.17 -0.48 -2.98
N ALA A 479 -13.71 -1.55 -3.61
CA ALA A 479 -13.46 -1.62 -5.04
C ALA A 479 -14.50 -2.54 -5.69
N GLU A 480 -15.28 -2.02 -6.62
CA GLU A 480 -16.40 -2.75 -7.23
C GLU A 480 -16.40 -2.57 -8.74
N ARG A 481 -16.36 -3.66 -9.51
CA ARG A 481 -16.27 -3.57 -10.97
C ARG A 481 -15.12 -2.66 -11.40
N LEU A 482 -13.96 -2.84 -10.78
CA LEU A 482 -12.73 -2.13 -11.14
C LEU A 482 -12.00 -2.95 -12.22
N THR A 483 -11.53 -2.29 -13.28
CA THR A 483 -10.53 -2.86 -14.19
C THR A 483 -9.22 -2.11 -13.98
N SER A 484 -8.24 -2.73 -13.31
CA SER A 484 -6.89 -2.18 -13.14
C SER A 484 -5.85 -3.07 -13.84
N THR A 485 -5.34 -2.63 -14.98
CA THR A 485 -4.55 -3.49 -15.88
C THR A 485 -3.36 -2.78 -16.50
N ARG A 486 -2.28 -3.53 -16.78
CA ARG A 486 -1.06 -3.01 -17.42
C ARG A 486 -0.43 -1.82 -16.68
N ASN A 487 -0.55 -1.80 -15.36
CA ASN A 487 0.22 -0.85 -14.54
C ASN A 487 1.63 -1.40 -14.32
N GLY A 488 2.60 -0.50 -14.25
CA GLY A 488 4.02 -0.83 -14.30
C GLY A 488 4.54 -1.67 -13.16
N MET A 489 3.89 -1.63 -11.99
CA MET A 489 4.26 -2.41 -10.81
C MET A 489 3.09 -3.19 -10.20
N LEU A 490 1.98 -2.52 -9.84
CA LEU A 490 0.89 -3.11 -9.07
C LEU A 490 -0.47 -2.64 -9.56
N GLY A 491 -1.42 -3.57 -9.72
CA GLY A 491 -2.81 -3.24 -10.09
C GLY A 491 -3.55 -2.50 -8.98
N LEU A 492 -3.62 -3.10 -7.79
CA LEU A 492 -4.21 -2.51 -6.60
C LEU A 492 -3.34 -2.78 -5.35
N GLY A 493 -3.01 -1.72 -4.62
CA GLY A 493 -2.41 -1.81 -3.29
C GLY A 493 -3.40 -1.44 -2.20
N ALA A 494 -3.33 -2.11 -1.06
CA ALA A 494 -4.04 -1.70 0.13
C ALA A 494 -3.22 -1.89 1.40
N THR A 495 -3.40 -1.00 2.37
CA THR A 495 -2.75 -1.13 3.67
C THR A 495 -3.60 -0.51 4.76
N THR A 496 -3.59 -1.08 5.97
CA THR A 496 -4.43 -0.64 7.10
C THR A 496 -5.93 -0.58 6.75
N ALA A 497 -6.35 -1.42 5.80
CA ALA A 497 -7.63 -1.36 5.12
C ALA A 497 -8.62 -2.38 5.70
N ASP A 498 -8.89 -2.26 7.00
CA ASP A 498 -9.79 -3.20 7.68
C ASP A 498 -11.21 -3.13 7.08
N GLY A 499 -11.85 -4.27 6.81
CA GLY A 499 -13.17 -4.30 6.16
C GLY A 499 -13.14 -4.05 4.66
N LEU A 500 -11.96 -3.97 4.03
CA LEU A 500 -11.85 -3.79 2.57
C LEU A 500 -12.58 -4.89 1.82
N THR A 501 -13.39 -4.46 0.86
CA THR A 501 -14.14 -5.34 -0.05
C THR A 501 -13.76 -5.06 -1.50
N ILE A 502 -13.26 -6.09 -2.19
CA ILE A 502 -12.96 -6.07 -3.63
C ILE A 502 -13.87 -7.08 -4.29
N VAL A 503 -14.76 -6.62 -5.18
CA VAL A 503 -15.75 -7.48 -5.83
C VAL A 503 -15.85 -7.23 -7.32
N ASP A 504 -16.12 -8.30 -8.07
CA ASP A 504 -16.41 -8.28 -9.50
C ASP A 504 -15.35 -7.52 -10.31
N SER A 505 -14.07 -7.68 -9.99
CA SER A 505 -12.99 -6.81 -10.49
C SER A 505 -11.93 -7.56 -11.30
N VAL A 506 -11.15 -6.83 -12.10
CA VAL A 506 -10.07 -7.32 -12.96
C VAL A 506 -8.78 -6.60 -12.58
N LEU A 507 -7.76 -7.35 -12.19
CA LEU A 507 -6.44 -6.90 -11.75
C LEU A 507 -5.33 -7.65 -12.54
N THR A 508 -5.36 -7.54 -13.86
CA THR A 508 -4.59 -8.42 -14.76
C THR A 508 -3.46 -7.72 -15.49
N GLU A 509 -2.43 -8.47 -15.87
CA GLU A 509 -1.32 -7.99 -16.71
C GLU A 509 -0.54 -6.82 -16.11
N ASN A 510 -0.57 -6.67 -14.78
CA ASN A 510 0.21 -5.68 -14.07
C ASN A 510 1.67 -6.14 -13.88
N ASN A 511 2.49 -5.21 -13.42
CA ASN A 511 3.95 -5.29 -13.38
C ASN A 511 4.60 -5.24 -14.78
N THR A 512 4.09 -4.38 -15.68
CA THR A 512 4.61 -4.29 -17.06
C THR A 512 6.06 -3.81 -17.14
N GLU A 513 6.51 -3.01 -16.17
CA GLU A 513 7.90 -2.52 -16.07
C GLU A 513 8.85 -3.54 -15.43
N ARG A 514 8.34 -4.71 -15.01
CA ARG A 514 9.13 -5.85 -14.52
C ARG A 514 9.94 -5.56 -13.25
N PHE A 515 9.33 -4.87 -12.29
CA PHE A 515 9.83 -4.87 -10.92
C PHE A 515 9.98 -6.31 -10.41
N LYS A 516 10.91 -6.51 -9.47
CA LYS A 516 10.98 -7.78 -8.73
C LYS A 516 9.61 -8.07 -8.10
N PRO A 517 9.13 -9.33 -8.13
CA PRO A 517 7.83 -9.66 -7.55
C PRO A 517 7.72 -9.24 -6.08
N ALA A 518 8.72 -9.60 -5.27
CA ALA A 518 8.87 -9.05 -3.93
C ALA A 518 9.67 -7.74 -3.99
N PRO A 519 9.31 -6.71 -3.20
CA PRO A 519 8.39 -6.81 -2.06
C PRO A 519 6.93 -6.47 -2.35
N VAL A 520 6.53 -6.06 -3.56
CA VAL A 520 5.18 -5.49 -3.76
C VAL A 520 4.47 -5.91 -5.05
N ALA A 521 5.17 -6.09 -6.17
CA ALA A 521 4.58 -6.11 -7.50
C ALA A 521 3.58 -7.27 -7.72
N GLY A 522 2.54 -7.04 -8.55
CA GLY A 522 1.51 -8.03 -8.79
C GLY A 522 0.15 -7.48 -9.24
N GLY A 523 -0.88 -8.32 -9.13
CA GLY A 523 -2.27 -7.89 -9.31
C GLY A 523 -2.79 -7.12 -8.10
N LEU A 524 -2.71 -7.76 -6.93
CA LEU A 524 -3.14 -7.21 -5.63
C LEU A 524 -2.05 -7.44 -4.57
N LYS A 525 -1.79 -6.41 -3.75
CA LYS A 525 -1.12 -6.58 -2.46
C LYS A 525 -1.89 -5.88 -1.33
N VAL A 526 -2.22 -6.62 -0.28
CA VAL A 526 -2.85 -6.08 0.94
C VAL A 526 -1.96 -6.33 2.15
N THR A 527 -1.68 -5.28 2.93
CA THR A 527 -0.88 -5.38 4.16
C THR A 527 -1.61 -4.88 5.40
N ARG A 528 -1.28 -5.41 6.57
CA ARG A 528 -1.71 -4.91 7.89
C ARG A 528 -3.21 -4.64 7.95
N SER A 529 -4.04 -5.58 7.51
CA SER A 529 -5.48 -5.34 7.37
C SER A 529 -6.33 -6.50 7.91
N ARG A 530 -7.52 -6.20 8.40
CA ARG A 530 -8.42 -7.17 9.03
C ARG A 530 -9.76 -7.29 8.33
N ASN A 531 -10.36 -8.48 8.32
CA ASN A 531 -11.71 -8.73 7.78
C ASN A 531 -11.85 -8.32 6.31
N LEU A 532 -11.04 -8.95 5.45
CA LEU A 532 -10.93 -8.67 4.03
C LEU A 532 -11.82 -9.59 3.20
N THR A 533 -12.47 -9.04 2.18
CA THR A 533 -13.23 -9.83 1.19
C THR A 533 -12.75 -9.55 -0.22
N VAL A 534 -12.33 -10.61 -0.92
CA VAL A 534 -12.03 -10.62 -2.36
C VAL A 534 -12.93 -11.66 -3.01
N SER A 535 -13.90 -11.23 -3.80
CA SER A 535 -14.90 -12.12 -4.40
C SER A 535 -15.08 -11.84 -5.89
N ASN A 536 -15.10 -12.89 -6.71
CA ASN A 536 -15.26 -12.78 -8.16
C ASN A 536 -14.23 -11.84 -8.83
N VAL A 537 -12.95 -11.97 -8.44
CA VAL A 537 -11.85 -11.17 -8.99
C VAL A 537 -11.02 -11.99 -9.97
N ASP A 538 -10.67 -11.39 -11.11
CA ASP A 538 -9.65 -11.93 -12.01
C ASP A 538 -8.31 -11.22 -11.75
N ALA A 539 -7.34 -11.91 -11.18
CA ALA A 539 -5.97 -11.45 -10.95
C ALA A 539 -4.95 -12.34 -11.69
N SER A 540 -5.24 -12.64 -12.94
CA SER A 540 -4.41 -13.47 -13.81
C SER A 540 -3.39 -12.69 -14.66
N ARG A 541 -2.41 -13.41 -15.22
CA ARG A 541 -1.40 -12.91 -16.17
C ARG A 541 -0.55 -11.75 -15.64
N ASN A 542 -0.47 -11.53 -14.34
CA ASN A 542 0.43 -10.52 -13.78
C ASN A 542 1.88 -11.00 -13.90
N TYR A 543 2.81 -10.09 -14.16
CA TYR A 543 4.24 -10.38 -14.22
C TYR A 543 4.87 -10.49 -12.82
N ALA A 544 4.11 -10.93 -11.82
CA ALA A 544 4.52 -11.19 -10.44
C ALA A 544 3.45 -12.09 -9.76
N THR A 545 3.09 -11.87 -8.48
CA THR A 545 2.01 -12.61 -7.79
C THR A 545 0.63 -12.08 -8.19
N GLY A 546 -0.38 -12.95 -8.26
CA GLY A 546 -1.77 -12.58 -8.52
C GLY A 546 -2.42 -11.84 -7.34
N LEU A 547 -2.74 -12.59 -6.28
CA LEU A 547 -3.34 -12.07 -5.04
C LEU A 547 -2.38 -12.29 -3.87
N TRP A 548 -1.86 -11.21 -3.26
CA TRP A 548 -0.92 -11.29 -2.14
C TRP A 548 -1.46 -10.56 -0.90
N PHE A 549 -1.53 -11.28 0.21
CA PHE A 549 -1.84 -10.77 1.54
C PHE A 549 -0.61 -10.97 2.43
N ASP A 550 -0.20 -9.91 3.11
CA ASP A 550 1.08 -9.87 3.81
C ASP A 550 0.98 -9.02 5.09
N GLU A 551 2.07 -8.99 5.86
CA GLU A 551 2.33 -8.11 7.00
C GLU A 551 1.16 -8.06 7.99
N SER A 552 0.96 -9.14 8.73
CA SER A 552 -0.01 -9.20 9.84
C SER A 552 -1.49 -9.03 9.44
N SER A 553 -1.90 -9.52 8.27
CA SER A 553 -3.31 -9.47 7.84
C SER A 553 -4.14 -10.62 8.43
N VAL A 554 -5.38 -10.33 8.88
CA VAL A 554 -6.21 -11.30 9.64
C VAL A 554 -7.65 -11.35 9.14
N GLY A 555 -8.22 -12.55 8.99
CA GLY A 555 -9.61 -12.69 8.55
C GLY A 555 -9.75 -12.37 7.07
N ILE A 556 -9.19 -13.22 6.22
CA ILE A 556 -9.12 -13.05 4.77
C ILE A 556 -10.09 -14.00 4.10
N THR A 557 -10.96 -13.51 3.23
CA THR A 557 -11.85 -14.34 2.40
C THR A 557 -11.55 -14.09 0.93
N VAL A 558 -11.03 -15.10 0.23
CA VAL A 558 -10.78 -15.10 -1.22
C VAL A 558 -11.65 -16.18 -1.86
N VAL A 559 -12.66 -15.75 -2.62
CA VAL A 559 -13.66 -16.66 -3.18
C VAL A 559 -14.01 -16.36 -4.63
N ASN A 560 -14.45 -17.39 -5.36
CA ASN A 560 -14.99 -17.27 -6.72
C ASN A 560 -14.02 -16.58 -7.71
N SER A 561 -12.73 -16.57 -7.43
CA SER A 561 -11.73 -15.74 -8.11
C SER A 561 -10.78 -16.56 -8.99
N THR A 562 -10.11 -15.87 -9.92
CA THR A 562 -9.14 -16.45 -10.86
C THR A 562 -7.78 -15.84 -10.61
N ALA A 563 -6.77 -16.66 -10.33
CA ALA A 563 -5.39 -16.26 -10.09
C ALA A 563 -4.45 -17.12 -10.96
N ASP A 564 -4.70 -17.08 -12.26
CA ASP A 564 -4.08 -17.97 -13.24
C ASP A 564 -2.93 -17.31 -14.00
N ALA A 565 -1.97 -18.11 -14.46
CA ALA A 565 -0.91 -17.70 -15.38
C ALA A 565 -0.07 -16.49 -14.90
N ASN A 566 0.02 -16.26 -13.59
CA ASN A 566 0.89 -15.24 -13.02
C ASN A 566 2.35 -15.71 -13.07
N LYS A 567 3.31 -14.80 -13.20
CA LYS A 567 4.74 -15.17 -13.29
C LYS A 567 5.33 -15.69 -11.98
N LYS A 568 4.65 -15.49 -10.84
CA LYS A 568 5.05 -16.02 -9.55
C LYS A 568 3.96 -16.88 -8.92
N HIS A 569 3.34 -16.45 -7.82
CA HIS A 569 2.28 -17.20 -7.16
C HIS A 569 0.90 -16.81 -7.67
N GLY A 570 -0.06 -17.74 -7.61
CA GLY A 570 -1.47 -17.42 -7.83
C GLY A 570 -2.03 -16.62 -6.64
N ILE A 571 -2.20 -17.31 -5.51
CA ILE A 571 -2.68 -16.74 -4.25
C ILE A 571 -1.62 -16.95 -3.17
N GLU A 572 -1.25 -15.89 -2.46
CA GLU A 572 -0.22 -15.90 -1.42
C GLU A 572 -0.78 -15.27 -0.14
N LEU A 573 -0.80 -16.05 0.95
CA LEU A 573 -0.99 -15.56 2.31
C LEU A 573 0.34 -15.68 3.06
N GLU A 574 0.95 -14.55 3.38
CA GLU A 574 2.21 -14.43 4.08
C GLU A 574 2.01 -13.68 5.41
N LEU A 575 2.54 -14.18 6.53
CA LEU A 575 2.40 -13.53 7.85
C LEU A 575 0.93 -13.21 8.23
N CYS A 576 0.02 -14.11 7.88
CA CYS A 576 -1.43 -13.94 8.04
C CYS A 576 -2.04 -14.90 9.08
N GLU A 577 -3.30 -14.66 9.45
CA GLU A 577 -4.09 -15.61 10.27
C GLU A 577 -5.58 -15.59 9.85
N ARG A 578 -6.28 -16.71 10.02
CA ARG A 578 -7.73 -16.86 9.71
C ARG A 578 -8.07 -16.59 8.23
N GLY A 579 -7.74 -17.54 7.35
CA GLY A 579 -8.03 -17.45 5.90
C GLY A 579 -9.13 -18.40 5.41
N ILE A 580 -9.94 -17.96 4.44
CA ILE A 580 -10.80 -18.77 3.58
C ILE A 580 -10.32 -18.58 2.15
N ILE A 581 -9.91 -19.66 1.49
CA ILE A 581 -9.60 -19.70 0.06
C ILE A 581 -10.53 -20.73 -0.57
N ALA A 582 -11.66 -20.28 -1.14
CA ALA A 582 -12.67 -21.21 -1.62
C ALA A 582 -13.23 -20.92 -3.02
N ASN A 583 -13.44 -21.96 -3.81
CA ASN A 583 -13.99 -21.84 -5.17
C ASN A 583 -13.17 -20.94 -6.11
N ASN A 584 -11.84 -21.03 -6.05
CA ASN A 584 -10.95 -20.26 -6.93
C ASN A 584 -10.28 -21.14 -7.98
N SER A 585 -9.76 -20.50 -9.04
CA SER A 585 -8.78 -21.08 -9.96
C SER A 585 -7.39 -20.52 -9.65
N ALA A 586 -6.40 -21.39 -9.46
CA ALA A 586 -4.99 -21.03 -9.25
C ALA A 586 -4.08 -21.94 -10.06
N THR A 587 -4.06 -21.68 -11.37
CA THR A 587 -3.50 -22.59 -12.39
C THR A 587 -2.47 -21.93 -13.29
N GLY A 588 -1.49 -22.70 -13.77
CA GLY A 588 -0.51 -22.21 -14.74
C GLY A 588 0.48 -21.16 -14.21
N ASN A 589 0.63 -21.01 -12.88
CA ASN A 589 1.47 -19.98 -12.29
C ASN A 589 2.96 -20.37 -12.32
N GLY A 590 3.82 -19.36 -12.42
CA GLY A 590 5.26 -19.49 -12.59
C GLY A 590 5.97 -20.17 -11.42
N ASP A 591 5.38 -20.14 -10.21
CA ASP A 591 5.84 -20.87 -9.04
C ASP A 591 4.74 -21.79 -8.46
N THR A 592 3.88 -21.24 -7.62
CA THR A 592 2.93 -22.02 -6.80
C THR A 592 1.52 -21.50 -6.99
N GLY A 593 0.54 -22.41 -7.07
CA GLY A 593 -0.88 -22.02 -7.16
C GLY A 593 -1.34 -21.27 -5.90
N VAL A 594 -1.22 -21.92 -4.74
CA VAL A 594 -1.56 -21.35 -3.43
C VAL A 594 -0.38 -21.48 -2.46
N LEU A 595 0.16 -20.36 -1.99
CA LEU A 595 1.22 -20.31 -0.98
C LEU A 595 0.65 -19.83 0.37
N ILE A 596 0.90 -20.62 1.42
CA ILE A 596 0.61 -20.28 2.82
C ILE A 596 1.96 -20.26 3.55
N PHE A 597 2.40 -19.07 3.94
CA PHE A 597 3.74 -18.83 4.47
C PHE A 597 3.66 -18.09 5.81
N ASP A 598 4.20 -18.68 6.87
CA ASP A 598 4.14 -18.17 8.24
C ASP A 598 2.69 -17.79 8.63
N THR A 599 1.72 -18.62 8.22
CA THR A 599 0.30 -18.24 8.19
C THR A 599 -0.61 -19.33 8.76
N GLY A 600 -1.49 -18.94 9.70
CA GLY A 600 -2.32 -19.87 10.46
C GLY A 600 -3.82 -19.88 10.13
N THR A 601 -4.50 -20.97 10.51
CA THR A 601 -5.97 -21.13 10.50
C THR A 601 -6.57 -20.84 9.13
N VAL A 602 -6.04 -21.51 8.10
CA VAL A 602 -6.48 -21.35 6.71
C VAL A 602 -7.31 -22.55 6.27
N ARG A 603 -8.44 -22.29 5.63
CA ARG A 603 -9.33 -23.29 5.06
C ARG A 603 -9.39 -23.13 3.54
N VAL A 604 -8.91 -24.15 2.84
CA VAL A 604 -8.78 -24.21 1.37
C VAL A 604 -9.79 -25.20 0.83
N TYR A 605 -10.86 -24.69 0.20
CA TYR A 605 -12.01 -25.49 -0.22
C TYR A 605 -12.36 -25.35 -1.70
N ASN A 606 -12.70 -26.45 -2.38
CA ASN A 606 -13.35 -26.36 -3.69
C ASN A 606 -12.58 -25.60 -4.78
N ASN A 607 -11.25 -25.53 -4.70
CA ASN A 607 -10.43 -24.83 -5.70
C ASN A 607 -10.00 -25.76 -6.84
N SER A 608 -9.77 -25.17 -8.02
CA SER A 608 -9.05 -25.76 -9.15
C SER A 608 -7.59 -25.33 -9.10
N ILE A 609 -6.67 -26.28 -8.90
CA ILE A 609 -5.24 -26.00 -8.73
C ILE A 609 -4.45 -26.91 -9.67
N GLY A 610 -3.56 -26.40 -10.51
CA GLY A 610 -2.78 -27.26 -11.41
C GLY A 610 -1.96 -26.50 -12.45
N GLY A 611 -1.04 -27.17 -13.12
CA GLY A 611 -0.19 -26.55 -14.16
C GLY A 611 0.83 -25.53 -13.63
N ASN A 612 1.02 -25.42 -12.32
CA ASN A 612 2.00 -24.51 -11.71
C ASN A 612 3.42 -25.12 -11.80
N THR A 613 4.47 -24.30 -11.94
CA THR A 613 5.84 -24.80 -12.19
C THR A 613 6.44 -25.55 -11.00
N LEU A 614 6.18 -25.10 -9.77
CA LEU A 614 6.73 -25.71 -8.55
C LEU A 614 5.68 -26.57 -7.86
N PHE A 615 4.63 -25.96 -7.30
CA PHE A 615 3.68 -26.68 -6.44
C PHE A 615 2.23 -26.27 -6.71
N GLY A 616 1.30 -27.19 -6.47
CA GLY A 616 -0.12 -26.87 -6.41
C GLY A 616 -0.43 -25.96 -5.21
N LEU A 617 -0.28 -26.51 -4.01
CA LEU A 617 -0.41 -25.82 -2.73
C LEU A 617 0.85 -26.02 -1.90
N GLN A 618 1.42 -24.94 -1.37
CA GLN A 618 2.61 -24.95 -0.53
C GLN A 618 2.34 -24.41 0.87
N LEU A 619 2.77 -25.16 1.89
CA LEU A 619 2.93 -24.69 3.26
C LEU A 619 4.41 -24.43 3.53
N LYS A 620 4.73 -23.23 4.01
CA LYS A 620 6.10 -22.83 4.34
C LYS A 620 6.14 -22.19 5.73
N GLN A 621 7.23 -22.43 6.44
CA GLN A 621 7.59 -21.71 7.66
C GLN A 621 9.04 -21.24 7.54
N ASP A 622 9.31 -20.03 8.04
CA ASP A 622 10.65 -19.54 8.32
C ASP A 622 10.81 -19.06 9.78
N GLN A 623 11.94 -18.42 10.08
CA GLN A 623 12.28 -17.96 11.43
C GLN A 623 11.41 -16.82 11.98
N ARG A 624 10.64 -16.13 11.13
CA ARG A 624 9.85 -14.96 11.55
C ARG A 624 8.82 -15.36 12.59
N ARG A 625 8.74 -14.60 13.66
CA ARG A 625 7.73 -14.72 14.73
C ARG A 625 7.23 -13.35 15.08
N GLN A 626 5.93 -13.23 15.29
CA GLN A 626 5.36 -11.92 15.56
C GLN A 626 5.90 -11.34 16.90
N ALA A 627 6.24 -12.19 17.87
CA ALA A 627 6.88 -11.79 19.12
C ALA A 627 8.28 -11.18 18.95
N ASP A 628 8.95 -11.37 17.82
CA ASP A 628 10.25 -10.77 17.54
C ASP A 628 10.07 -9.47 16.73
N ALA A 629 10.18 -8.35 17.42
CA ALA A 629 10.03 -7.01 16.86
C ALA A 629 11.15 -6.61 15.87
N SER A 630 12.21 -7.42 15.71
CA SER A 630 13.29 -7.13 14.76
C SER A 630 12.89 -7.42 13.30
N PHE A 631 11.89 -8.28 13.08
CA PHE A 631 11.37 -8.55 11.75
C PHE A 631 10.39 -7.47 11.29
N ALA A 632 10.42 -7.15 10.00
CA ALA A 632 9.39 -6.32 9.40
C ALA A 632 8.08 -7.12 9.23
N GLY A 633 6.95 -6.41 9.26
CA GLY A 633 5.64 -6.96 8.95
C GLY A 633 4.59 -6.82 10.05
N HIS A 634 4.95 -6.28 11.22
CA HIS A 634 3.99 -5.97 12.28
C HIS A 634 2.97 -4.91 11.81
N ASP A 635 1.74 -5.05 12.26
CA ASP A 635 0.76 -3.96 12.25
C ASP A 635 1.00 -3.08 13.49
N PRO A 636 1.46 -1.82 13.33
CA PRO A 636 1.74 -0.93 14.47
C PRO A 636 0.49 -0.56 15.27
N ARG A 637 -0.71 -0.90 14.78
CA ARG A 637 -1.99 -0.71 15.48
C ARG A 637 -2.28 -1.82 16.49
N GLN A 638 -1.43 -2.84 16.58
CA GLN A 638 -1.61 -4.03 17.40
C GLN A 638 -0.48 -4.18 18.44
N PRO A 639 -0.72 -4.87 19.57
CA PRO A 639 0.36 -5.18 20.51
C PRO A 639 1.42 -6.08 19.87
N VAL A 640 2.62 -6.09 20.47
CA VAL A 640 3.69 -7.03 20.13
C VAL A 640 4.00 -7.89 21.38
N PRO A 641 3.67 -9.21 21.39
CA PRO A 641 3.04 -9.91 20.29
C PRO A 641 1.54 -9.62 20.10
N ASP A 642 1.05 -9.71 18.85
CA ASP A 642 -0.36 -9.72 18.49
C ASP A 642 -0.88 -11.15 18.65
N PRO A 643 -1.70 -11.42 19.67
CA PRO A 643 -2.17 -12.78 19.94
C PRO A 643 -3.08 -13.32 18.82
N THR A 644 -3.58 -12.45 17.94
CA THR A 644 -4.45 -12.82 16.82
C THR A 644 -3.70 -13.15 15.54
N ASN A 645 -2.37 -12.96 15.50
CA ASN A 645 -1.54 -13.32 14.35
C ASN A 645 -0.09 -13.61 14.78
N PRO A 646 0.25 -14.85 15.15
CA PRO A 646 1.56 -15.20 15.69
C PRO A 646 2.66 -15.42 14.64
N TRP A 647 2.32 -15.37 13.34
CA TRP A 647 3.19 -15.76 12.21
C TRP A 647 3.64 -17.22 12.26
N LEU A 648 2.67 -18.14 12.33
CA LEU A 648 2.90 -19.58 12.40
C LEU A 648 2.05 -20.30 11.37
N THR A 649 2.68 -21.14 10.56
CA THR A 649 2.00 -22.04 9.64
C THR A 649 1.40 -23.21 10.40
N ARG A 650 0.09 -23.15 10.64
CA ARG A 650 -0.65 -24.15 11.44
C ARG A 650 -2.16 -24.11 11.19
N ASN A 651 -2.87 -25.15 11.64
CA ASN A 651 -4.33 -25.26 11.58
C ASN A 651 -4.84 -25.13 10.13
N ILE A 652 -4.32 -25.96 9.23
CA ILE A 652 -4.63 -25.87 7.81
C ILE A 652 -5.62 -26.95 7.42
N THR A 653 -6.71 -26.58 6.77
CA THR A 653 -7.66 -27.54 6.19
C THR A 653 -7.64 -27.45 4.68
N VAL A 654 -7.46 -28.58 4.01
CA VAL A 654 -7.46 -28.70 2.55
C VAL A 654 -8.51 -29.74 2.17
N SER A 655 -9.63 -29.30 1.61
CA SER A 655 -10.77 -30.16 1.32
C SER A 655 -11.52 -29.83 0.04
N ASN A 656 -12.13 -30.83 -0.58
CA ASN A 656 -12.93 -30.66 -1.79
C ASN A 656 -12.19 -30.01 -2.98
N ASN A 657 -10.86 -29.92 -2.98
CA ASN A 657 -10.11 -29.32 -4.08
C ASN A 657 -9.86 -30.35 -5.19
N ALA A 658 -9.67 -29.86 -6.42
CA ALA A 658 -9.22 -30.65 -7.55
C ALA A 658 -7.79 -30.21 -7.94
N PHE A 659 -6.85 -31.16 -7.96
CA PHE A 659 -5.46 -30.96 -8.33
C PHE A 659 -5.14 -31.54 -9.71
N GLY A 660 -4.82 -30.68 -10.66
CA GLY A 660 -4.36 -31.01 -12.00
C GLY A 660 -2.85 -31.27 -12.06
N ASN A 661 -2.40 -31.95 -13.12
CA ASN A 661 -0.98 -32.12 -13.40
C ASN A 661 -0.26 -30.76 -13.50
N GLY A 662 0.95 -30.67 -12.95
CA GLY A 662 1.85 -29.52 -12.99
C GLY A 662 2.82 -29.51 -11.81
N GLY A 663 4.10 -29.25 -12.09
CA GLY A 663 5.13 -29.04 -11.09
C GLY A 663 5.62 -30.32 -10.41
N TYR A 664 6.23 -30.15 -9.24
CA TYR A 664 6.85 -31.24 -8.48
C TYR A 664 5.89 -31.92 -7.50
N PHE A 665 5.00 -31.13 -6.88
CA PHE A 665 4.06 -31.63 -5.86
C PHE A 665 2.69 -30.95 -5.98
N GLN A 666 1.63 -31.71 -5.76
CA GLN A 666 0.27 -31.15 -5.73
C GLN A 666 0.00 -30.46 -4.39
N PHE A 667 0.47 -31.06 -3.29
CA PHE A 667 0.59 -30.44 -1.98
C PHE A 667 2.01 -30.63 -1.43
N TYR A 668 2.61 -29.58 -0.89
CA TYR A 668 3.94 -29.61 -0.30
C TYR A 668 3.99 -28.82 1.01
N GLY A 669 4.38 -29.46 2.10
CA GLY A 669 4.65 -28.79 3.36
C GLY A 669 6.08 -28.98 3.81
N LEU A 670 6.78 -27.88 4.12
CA LEU A 670 8.10 -27.92 4.74
C LEU A 670 8.36 -26.62 5.53
N ASP A 671 8.76 -26.76 6.78
CA ASP A 671 9.50 -25.71 7.48
C ASP A 671 10.96 -25.75 7.00
N GLY A 672 11.43 -24.65 6.41
CA GLY A 672 12.79 -24.60 5.86
C GLY A 672 13.83 -24.09 6.85
N LYS A 673 13.46 -23.75 8.09
CA LYS A 673 14.32 -23.01 9.03
C LYS A 673 14.19 -23.41 10.50
N THR A 674 12.99 -23.64 11.03
CA THR A 674 12.77 -23.68 12.49
C THR A 674 12.59 -25.06 13.10
N GLY A 675 12.60 -26.12 12.29
CA GLY A 675 12.45 -27.51 12.73
C GLY A 675 11.01 -27.93 13.07
N ILE A 676 10.02 -27.11 12.75
CA ILE A 676 8.60 -27.43 12.91
C ILE A 676 8.19 -28.39 11.80
N GLY A 677 8.17 -29.69 12.12
CA GLY A 677 7.65 -30.70 11.20
C GLY A 677 6.18 -30.48 10.87
N VAL A 678 5.75 -30.92 9.69
CA VAL A 678 4.36 -30.76 9.24
C VAL A 678 3.36 -31.47 10.17
N ASP A 679 3.80 -32.51 10.89
CA ASP A 679 3.01 -33.17 11.94
C ASP A 679 2.57 -32.22 13.06
N SER A 680 3.35 -31.17 13.34
CA SER A 680 3.03 -30.15 14.35
C SER A 680 2.19 -28.99 13.78
N MET A 681 1.96 -28.94 12.47
CA MET A 681 1.19 -27.87 11.83
C MET A 681 -0.33 -28.09 11.89
N ASN A 682 -0.82 -29.19 12.47
CA ASN A 682 -2.26 -29.52 12.54
C ASN A 682 -2.97 -29.39 11.18
N VAL A 683 -2.49 -30.16 10.20
CA VAL A 683 -3.00 -30.15 8.82
C VAL A 683 -4.07 -31.23 8.65
N THR A 684 -5.17 -30.91 7.99
CA THR A 684 -6.20 -31.85 7.53
C THR A 684 -6.24 -31.88 6.00
N ILE A 685 -6.10 -33.08 5.41
CA ILE A 685 -6.18 -33.30 3.95
C ILE A 685 -7.22 -34.40 3.66
N THR A 686 -8.46 -34.01 3.37
CA THR A 686 -9.56 -34.96 3.12
C THR A 686 -10.58 -34.41 2.14
N GLY A 687 -11.22 -35.29 1.38
CA GLY A 687 -12.22 -34.97 0.37
C GLY A 687 -11.67 -34.36 -0.91
N ASN A 688 -10.38 -34.51 -1.21
CA ASN A 688 -9.77 -33.94 -2.41
C ASN A 688 -9.65 -34.98 -3.54
N LEU A 689 -9.61 -34.48 -4.77
CA LEU A 689 -9.22 -35.23 -5.95
C LEU A 689 -7.82 -34.79 -6.35
N PHE A 690 -6.86 -35.69 -6.17
CA PHE A 690 -5.51 -35.51 -6.64
C PHE A 690 -5.33 -36.11 -8.03
N ASN A 691 -4.34 -35.62 -8.76
CA ASN A 691 -3.89 -36.21 -10.01
C ASN A 691 -3.11 -37.50 -9.76
N ASN A 692 -3.32 -38.49 -10.61
CA ASN A 692 -2.48 -39.69 -10.63
C ASN A 692 -1.05 -39.34 -11.05
N ARG A 693 -0.08 -39.99 -10.40
CA ARG A 693 1.32 -39.93 -10.80
C ARG A 693 1.68 -41.14 -11.66
N ALA A 694 1.45 -41.04 -12.97
CA ALA A 694 1.72 -42.12 -13.91
C ALA A 694 3.19 -42.18 -14.36
N ALA A 695 3.88 -41.04 -14.38
CA ALA A 695 5.29 -40.90 -14.73
C ALA A 695 6.07 -40.11 -13.67
N LYS A 696 7.40 -40.19 -13.68
CA LYS A 696 8.27 -39.42 -12.75
C LYS A 696 8.13 -37.91 -12.92
N THR A 697 7.73 -37.46 -14.11
CA THR A 697 7.46 -36.06 -14.47
C THR A 697 6.12 -35.56 -13.95
N ASP A 698 5.21 -36.47 -13.57
CA ASP A 698 3.96 -36.08 -12.91
C ASP A 698 4.23 -35.72 -11.44
N PRO A 699 3.46 -34.76 -10.87
CA PRO A 699 3.69 -34.28 -9.52
C PRO A 699 3.35 -35.35 -8.49
N THR A 700 4.20 -35.48 -7.47
CA THR A 700 3.88 -36.27 -6.27
C THR A 700 2.62 -35.70 -5.61
N MET A 701 1.75 -36.60 -5.13
CA MET A 701 0.48 -36.20 -4.51
C MET A 701 0.71 -35.32 -3.27
N VAL A 702 1.47 -35.81 -2.30
CA VAL A 702 1.80 -35.06 -1.07
C VAL A 702 3.28 -35.18 -0.72
N GLY A 703 3.93 -34.04 -0.50
CA GLY A 703 5.22 -33.92 0.18
C GLY A 703 5.04 -33.47 1.64
N TRP A 704 5.59 -34.23 2.58
CA TRP A 704 5.44 -34.02 4.02
C TRP A 704 6.80 -33.85 4.71
N GLY A 705 7.11 -32.62 5.10
CA GLY A 705 8.37 -32.24 5.74
C GLY A 705 8.50 -32.74 7.19
N GLY A 706 9.68 -33.25 7.53
CA GLY A 706 10.09 -33.58 8.89
C GLY A 706 10.62 -32.37 9.69
N THR A 707 11.30 -32.63 10.80
CA THR A 707 11.81 -31.60 11.73
C THR A 707 13.25 -31.16 11.46
N ASP A 708 13.89 -31.68 10.41
CA ASP A 708 15.29 -31.41 10.07
C ASP A 708 15.48 -30.30 9.03
N ASN A 709 14.39 -29.61 8.68
CA ASN A 709 14.31 -28.55 7.68
C ASN A 709 14.62 -28.96 6.22
N ALA A 710 14.76 -30.25 5.93
CA ALA A 710 15.21 -30.69 4.61
C ALA A 710 14.48 -31.95 4.10
N THR A 711 14.23 -32.92 4.97
CA THR A 711 13.66 -34.21 4.58
C THR A 711 12.17 -34.08 4.32
N VAL A 712 11.74 -34.52 3.14
CA VAL A 712 10.34 -34.57 2.72
C VAL A 712 9.95 -36.00 2.39
N THR A 713 9.01 -36.55 3.16
CA THR A 713 8.40 -37.85 2.89
C THR A 713 7.35 -37.70 1.79
N ARG A 714 7.38 -38.59 0.80
CA ARG A 714 6.39 -38.60 -0.30
C ARG A 714 5.28 -39.59 0.00
N TYR A 715 4.03 -39.13 -0.06
CA TYR A 715 2.85 -39.99 -0.10
C TYR A 715 2.27 -39.93 -1.50
N GLU A 716 2.34 -41.05 -2.22
CA GLU A 716 1.93 -41.13 -3.64
C GLU A 716 0.47 -41.57 -3.80
N THR A 717 -0.18 -42.07 -2.75
CA THR A 717 -1.57 -42.51 -2.79
C THR A 717 -2.38 -42.05 -1.58
N PRO A 718 -3.71 -41.86 -1.71
CA PRO A 718 -4.59 -41.55 -0.59
C PRO A 718 -4.48 -42.55 0.56
N ALA A 719 -4.37 -43.85 0.25
CA ALA A 719 -4.25 -44.90 1.25
C ALA A 719 -2.95 -44.79 2.05
N ALA A 720 -1.82 -44.48 1.41
CA ALA A 720 -0.54 -44.30 2.09
C ALA A 720 -0.56 -43.06 3.00
N LEU A 721 -1.15 -41.95 2.55
CA LEU A 721 -1.31 -40.76 3.38
C LEU A 721 -2.20 -41.04 4.60
N ALA A 722 -3.36 -41.67 4.39
CA ALA A 722 -4.29 -41.98 5.46
C ALA A 722 -3.68 -42.94 6.49
N ALA A 723 -2.99 -44.00 6.04
CA ALA A 723 -2.30 -44.94 6.92
C ALA A 723 -1.22 -44.26 7.77
N ALA A 724 -0.50 -43.29 7.20
CA ALA A 724 0.60 -42.62 7.88
C ALA A 724 0.16 -41.47 8.79
N LYS A 725 -0.93 -40.77 8.47
CA LYS A 725 -1.31 -39.51 9.13
C LYS A 725 -2.65 -39.56 9.83
N ASN A 726 -3.70 -40.00 9.14
CA ASN A 726 -5.01 -40.14 9.75
C ASN A 726 -5.88 -41.08 8.91
N SER A 727 -6.25 -42.23 9.47
CA SER A 727 -6.99 -43.29 8.77
C SER A 727 -8.41 -42.88 8.37
N THR A 728 -8.94 -41.77 8.91
CA THR A 728 -10.26 -41.23 8.54
C THR A 728 -10.22 -40.34 7.30
N TRP A 729 -9.04 -39.95 6.81
CA TRP A 729 -8.92 -39.11 5.62
C TRP A 729 -9.24 -39.89 4.36
N LEU A 730 -10.18 -39.37 3.58
CA LEU A 730 -10.65 -40.00 2.36
C LEU A 730 -10.40 -39.07 1.17
N ASN A 731 -9.52 -39.46 0.26
CA ASN A 731 -9.21 -38.72 -0.96
C ASN A 731 -9.30 -39.66 -2.17
N ARG A 732 -9.29 -39.10 -3.39
CA ARG A 732 -9.25 -39.86 -4.65
C ARG A 732 -8.07 -39.43 -5.50
N LEU A 733 -7.67 -40.32 -6.40
CA LEU A 733 -6.81 -40.01 -7.53
C LEU A 733 -7.63 -40.08 -8.82
N THR A 734 -7.26 -39.28 -9.81
CA THR A 734 -7.72 -39.50 -11.19
C THR A 734 -7.27 -40.87 -11.70
N ALA A 735 -7.89 -41.40 -12.76
CA ALA A 735 -7.45 -42.67 -13.34
C ALA A 735 -6.08 -42.52 -14.04
N THR A 736 -5.90 -41.42 -14.74
CA THR A 736 -4.68 -41.08 -15.48
C THR A 736 -4.18 -39.69 -15.11
N SER A 737 -2.92 -39.38 -15.45
CA SER A 737 -2.37 -38.05 -15.27
C SER A 737 -2.99 -37.08 -16.29
N VAL A 738 -3.66 -36.03 -15.83
CA VAL A 738 -4.42 -35.08 -16.67
C VAL A 738 -4.30 -33.64 -16.21
N THR A 739 -4.40 -32.68 -17.13
CA THR A 739 -4.45 -31.25 -16.79
C THR A 739 -5.79 -30.89 -16.12
N ILE A 740 -5.80 -29.85 -15.29
CA ILE A 740 -6.99 -29.41 -14.55
C ILE A 740 -8.22 -29.17 -15.45
N GLY A 741 -8.01 -28.59 -16.64
CA GLY A 741 -9.09 -28.35 -17.62
C GLY A 741 -9.69 -29.62 -18.25
N ARG A 742 -9.08 -30.79 -18.04
CA ARG A 742 -9.57 -32.09 -18.52
C ARG A 742 -10.18 -32.95 -17.40
N MET A 743 -10.22 -32.46 -16.16
CA MET A 743 -10.66 -33.25 -14.99
C MET A 743 -12.18 -33.28 -14.76
N SER A 744 -12.99 -32.68 -15.63
CA SER A 744 -14.45 -32.58 -15.40
C SER A 744 -15.12 -33.93 -15.15
N ALA A 745 -14.73 -34.97 -15.91
CA ALA A 745 -15.26 -36.31 -15.73
C ALA A 745 -14.76 -36.97 -14.42
N ASP A 746 -13.46 -36.83 -14.11
CA ASP A 746 -12.89 -37.35 -12.86
C ASP A 746 -13.55 -36.71 -11.62
N ILE A 747 -13.78 -35.39 -11.67
CA ILE A 747 -14.47 -34.65 -10.60
C ILE A 747 -15.87 -35.21 -10.38
N GLN A 748 -16.63 -35.48 -11.44
CA GLN A 748 -17.98 -36.05 -11.34
C GLN A 748 -17.96 -37.46 -10.72
N GLN A 749 -16.95 -38.27 -11.04
CA GLN A 749 -16.83 -39.64 -10.52
C GLN A 749 -16.36 -39.69 -9.07
N ALA A 750 -15.59 -38.70 -8.60
CA ALA A 750 -15.02 -38.65 -7.27
C ALA A 750 -15.89 -37.92 -6.22
N GLN A 751 -17.18 -37.67 -6.50
CA GLN A 751 -18.06 -36.95 -5.57
C GLN A 751 -18.31 -37.71 -4.26
N ASP A 752 -18.08 -39.02 -4.23
CA ASP A 752 -18.25 -39.88 -3.05
C ASP A 752 -17.34 -39.48 -1.87
N VAL A 753 -16.22 -38.80 -2.14
CA VAL A 753 -15.32 -38.30 -1.08
C VAL A 753 -15.59 -36.86 -0.67
N ALA A 754 -16.49 -36.15 -1.35
CA ALA A 754 -16.78 -34.76 -1.05
C ALA A 754 -17.33 -34.62 0.38
N ILE A 755 -16.74 -33.72 1.15
CA ILE A 755 -17.20 -33.40 2.49
C ILE A 755 -18.22 -32.26 2.46
N ALA A 756 -19.13 -32.28 3.44
CA ALA A 756 -20.15 -31.25 3.59
C ALA A 756 -19.48 -29.90 3.90
N LEU A 757 -19.84 -28.86 3.15
CA LEU A 757 -19.31 -27.52 3.38
C LEU A 757 -19.75 -26.98 4.74
N PRO A 758 -18.81 -26.49 5.57
CA PRO A 758 -19.14 -25.70 6.75
C PRO A 758 -20.01 -24.49 6.38
N ALA A 759 -20.89 -24.07 7.29
CA ALA A 759 -21.88 -23.03 7.00
C ALA A 759 -21.26 -21.70 6.54
N ASP A 760 -20.13 -21.32 7.12
CA ASP A 760 -19.42 -20.10 6.78
C ASP A 760 -18.66 -20.19 5.44
N ILE A 761 -18.10 -21.35 5.09
CA ILE A 761 -17.53 -21.60 3.76
C ILE A 761 -18.63 -21.56 2.70
N ALA A 762 -19.75 -22.25 2.95
CA ALA A 762 -20.90 -22.29 2.06
C ALA A 762 -21.48 -20.88 1.83
N ALA A 763 -21.63 -20.09 2.90
CA ALA A 763 -22.05 -18.70 2.82
C ALA A 763 -21.07 -17.85 1.99
N ALA A 764 -19.75 -18.01 2.19
CA ALA A 764 -18.74 -17.25 1.48
C ALA A 764 -18.77 -17.49 -0.04
N VAL A 765 -19.02 -18.72 -0.48
CA VAL A 765 -19.09 -19.08 -1.90
C VAL A 765 -20.50 -18.99 -2.51
N GLY A 766 -21.53 -18.70 -1.69
CA GLY A 766 -22.91 -18.49 -2.15
C GLY A 766 -23.72 -19.77 -2.40
N VAL A 767 -23.49 -20.82 -1.60
CA VAL A 767 -24.25 -22.09 -1.68
C VAL A 767 -24.84 -22.48 -0.32
N PRO A 768 -25.84 -23.41 -0.27
CA PRO A 768 -26.39 -23.88 1.00
C PRO A 768 -25.36 -24.58 1.89
N ALA A 769 -25.45 -24.37 3.21
CA ALA A 769 -24.64 -25.11 4.18
C ALA A 769 -24.84 -26.62 4.03
N GLY A 770 -23.77 -27.39 4.18
CA GLY A 770 -23.81 -28.84 4.02
C GLY A 770 -23.75 -29.33 2.56
N THR A 771 -23.68 -28.42 1.57
CA THR A 771 -23.42 -28.78 0.16
C THR A 771 -22.19 -29.68 0.08
N ARG A 772 -22.34 -30.84 -0.58
CA ARG A 772 -21.25 -31.79 -0.85
C ARG A 772 -20.91 -31.73 -2.33
N ARG A 773 -19.77 -31.13 -2.64
CA ARG A 773 -19.25 -31.09 -4.00
C ARG A 773 -17.74 -31.03 -3.99
N LEU A 774 -17.11 -31.77 -4.89
CA LEU A 774 -15.68 -31.73 -5.17
C LEU A 774 -15.38 -30.77 -6.33
N GLY A 775 -14.26 -30.05 -6.25
CA GLY A 775 -13.82 -29.09 -7.24
C GLY A 775 -14.62 -27.78 -7.20
N PRO A 776 -14.49 -26.94 -8.23
CA PRO A 776 -15.17 -25.65 -8.29
C PRO A 776 -16.70 -25.81 -8.30
N LEU A 777 -17.35 -24.88 -7.62
CA LEU A 777 -18.79 -24.68 -7.55
C LEU A 777 -19.18 -23.73 -8.68
N SER A 778 -20.05 -24.21 -9.56
CA SER A 778 -20.58 -23.48 -10.73
C SER A 778 -21.46 -22.30 -10.36
#